data_AF-A0A8H5CXV2-F1
#
_entry.id   AF-A0A8H5CXV2-F1
#
_cell.length_a   1.000
_cell.length_b   1.000
_cell.length_c   1.000
_cell.angle_alpha   90.00
_cell.angle_beta   90.00
_cell.angle_gamma   90.00
#
_symmetry.space_group_name_H-M   'P 1'
#
loop_
_entity.id
_entity.type
_entity.pdbx_description
1 polymer ?
#
loop_
_entity_poly.entity_id
_entity_poly.type
_entity_poly.pdbx_seq_one_letter_code
_entity_poly.pdbx_strand_id
1 'polypeptide(L)'
;MIYSEEIKSIVVTDCVIQHRLITHTQNVPSAYSFVSLTLYFIHQPVESAMRPTRKALQKLTLGLRREDPNRIWERRAPLTPDAINQLLEEEDVEVVVEPCERRVFTNTEYEKAGAKLSPLLDHAHILVGIKETPMDALARQRAPVRLSTANGDIPRTHVMFSHTAKGQTYNTGLLSQFAAPTDRVLGESAAQFEKKMELWPRLIDYELLTNDEGKRTVGFGWFAGVAGVLESLSAMAHAHLELGIASPFLYTPRPHTLPSLERLRAALREVGSWISTQGTPRALGPVVICVTGTGNVARGSLSMLDELPLRKIPADQYDQIYLVHARPEDYFVRKDGKAFDRQDYYANPGEWESVFGERIMPYVTLLINGTGWSSGFPRLLSTKQLAGAIAKAQSMNLPGAASRGKCIGDISCDIGGGLEFLEQSTTLSEPTYKFAVSNTSGHTTMMSVDILPTALPLDASQHFSKEFYPYLRTLIHNVKTHGSSNEWKGGSVQDAKYTEALERATIASRGQLRKKHQWLQPAVDKWHQMQRGNGQLENSAPVQLGGTGASVDPGVRKKKVLMFGSGMVAGPAVQEIAKRSDVDLVIATNMLGEAQQQAIRHGQEHNNIKYRIVDVGRKETYEHLVKDADVVISLLPAAFHVDVADMCISNSKHLITASYISEGMRNLHDRALQADVLLLNEIGLDPGIDHCSAISLVNNLKAQGKEVVSFTSFCGGLPAPDSIFDGTSGSAVPLKYKFSWSPVGVLRAANQGVRYLLNGRIVRLLGEDLLRSGFPRLPIPLMQGVELEGIANRDSMPYRDTYGLQGAGSLRTLVRGTLRYPGFCTLMQSFKDLGLLDDSEKITIDSWAALLPRALSIKLKASCGFDVDMNNRSLESIMRDTVPWDQALNVAGRTAFSDALSALEWLGLWSASGTAKDVMRGVTVPMAAHTPLELFAMVLAHRLRYAATERDMVVLSHEVIVRGPNGVTQQEEVHRSSLVTYGDESASAMARTVGLPIAFAALDVLDGKVKRRGVSGPNEREVYEAVLGRLEEAGLGMVENVEAVKPGHGIGTVEESLRASSL
;
A
#
# COMPACT_ATOMS: atom_id res chain seq x y z
N MET A 1 31.48 -4.53 -57.56
CA MET A 1 31.59 -3.29 -58.37
C MET A 1 31.19 -2.16 -57.41
N ILE A 2 32.12 -1.27 -57.01
CA ILE A 2 32.48 0.00 -57.69
C ILE A 2 31.32 1.01 -57.59
N TYR A 3 31.40 2.22 -56.99
CA TYR A 3 32.34 3.02 -56.14
C TYR A 3 31.43 4.07 -55.38
N SER A 4 31.79 5.02 -54.49
CA SER A 4 33.04 5.59 -53.93
C SER A 4 32.83 6.13 -52.47
N GLU A 5 33.87 6.77 -51.88
CA GLU A 5 33.91 8.04 -51.08
C GLU A 5 32.76 8.45 -50.11
N GLU A 6 32.97 9.07 -48.93
CA GLU A 6 34.15 9.53 -48.15
C GLU A 6 33.79 9.57 -46.61
N ILE A 7 34.62 9.14 -45.64
CA ILE A 7 35.66 9.91 -44.85
C ILE A 7 35.08 11.05 -43.96
N LYS A 8 35.39 11.27 -42.67
CA LYS A 8 36.17 10.66 -41.53
C LYS A 8 35.54 11.18 -40.19
N SER A 9 35.78 10.70 -38.97
CA SER A 9 37.03 10.74 -38.14
C SER A 9 36.71 10.25 -36.70
N ILE A 10 37.61 10.16 -35.71
CA ILE A 10 38.85 9.37 -35.54
C ILE A 10 39.08 9.09 -34.03
N VAL A 11 39.96 8.15 -33.68
CA VAL A 11 40.19 7.61 -32.31
C VAL A 11 41.63 7.88 -31.82
N VAL A 12 41.74 8.54 -30.64
CA VAL A 12 42.74 8.38 -29.55
C VAL A 12 44.26 8.63 -29.79
N THR A 13 44.98 8.88 -28.68
CA THR A 13 46.44 8.76 -28.38
C THR A 13 47.44 9.94 -28.59
N ASP A 14 48.06 10.32 -27.45
CA ASP A 14 49.49 10.50 -27.14
C ASP A 14 50.43 11.64 -27.62
N CYS A 15 50.85 12.43 -26.60
CA CYS A 15 52.25 12.61 -26.15
C CYS A 15 53.17 13.64 -26.87
N VAL A 16 54.43 13.70 -26.40
CA VAL A 16 55.56 14.61 -26.72
C VAL A 16 55.52 16.00 -26.04
N ILE A 17 56.63 16.64 -25.60
CA ILE A 17 57.78 16.31 -24.72
C ILE A 17 58.79 17.50 -24.78
N GLN A 18 59.23 18.03 -23.62
CA GLN A 18 60.45 18.87 -23.43
C GLN A 18 60.52 20.23 -24.21
N HIS A 19 61.43 21.21 -23.99
CA HIS A 19 62.53 21.52 -23.03
C HIS A 19 62.88 23.04 -23.12
N ARG A 20 63.80 23.73 -22.39
CA ARG A 20 64.72 23.60 -21.21
C ARG A 20 65.19 25.05 -20.86
N LEU A 21 66.12 25.21 -19.90
CA LEU A 21 67.06 26.36 -19.67
C LEU A 21 66.52 27.51 -18.78
N ILE A 22 67.26 28.09 -17.82
CA ILE A 22 68.59 27.75 -17.28
C ILE A 22 68.78 28.13 -15.77
N THR A 23 69.91 27.73 -15.20
CA THR A 23 70.41 27.80 -13.80
C THR A 23 70.54 29.23 -13.20
N HIS A 24 70.60 29.46 -11.87
CA HIS A 24 71.64 28.97 -10.93
C HIS A 24 71.29 28.91 -9.41
N THR A 25 71.69 27.79 -8.77
CA THR A 25 72.32 27.54 -7.43
C THR A 25 72.21 28.57 -6.27
N GLN A 26 72.16 28.20 -4.97
CA GLN A 26 72.90 27.12 -4.26
C GLN A 26 72.17 26.52 -3.00
N ASN A 27 72.66 25.32 -2.59
CA ASN A 27 73.01 24.89 -1.20
C ASN A 27 72.08 24.07 -0.24
N VAL A 28 72.57 22.84 0.07
CA VAL A 28 72.48 21.98 1.30
C VAL A 28 71.13 21.30 1.70
N PRO A 29 71.09 20.19 2.50
CA PRO A 29 70.60 18.91 1.94
C PRO A 29 69.72 17.97 2.82
N SER A 30 69.13 16.95 2.18
CA SER A 30 68.89 15.56 2.68
C SER A 30 67.99 15.29 3.92
N ALA A 31 67.47 14.07 4.17
CA ALA A 31 66.92 13.01 3.30
C ALA A 31 66.25 11.90 4.17
N TYR A 32 65.01 11.52 3.82
CA TYR A 32 64.37 10.19 3.97
C TYR A 32 64.44 9.33 5.28
N SER A 33 63.23 8.97 5.74
CA SER A 33 62.75 7.57 5.98
C SER A 33 62.79 6.85 7.36
N PHE A 34 61.57 6.55 7.83
CA PHE A 34 61.04 5.24 8.27
C PHE A 34 61.24 4.65 9.71
N VAL A 35 60.23 3.82 10.07
CA VAL A 35 60.08 2.80 11.15
C VAL A 35 60.01 3.23 12.63
N SER A 36 58.83 3.06 13.26
CA SER A 36 58.55 1.98 14.24
C SER A 36 57.43 2.31 15.27
N LEU A 37 56.84 1.27 15.87
CA LEU A 37 55.84 1.34 16.95
C LEU A 37 56.53 1.34 18.34
N THR A 38 55.82 1.76 19.41
CA THR A 38 55.41 0.90 20.56
C THR A 38 54.68 1.70 21.67
N LEU A 39 53.86 1.01 22.46
CA LEU A 39 52.95 1.46 23.53
C LEU A 39 53.63 2.26 24.69
N TYR A 40 52.89 3.17 25.35
CA TYR A 40 52.24 2.88 26.66
C TYR A 40 51.24 3.98 27.14
N PHE A 41 50.47 3.67 28.19
CA PHE A 41 49.40 4.47 28.82
C PHE A 41 49.90 5.65 29.70
N ILE A 42 49.07 6.69 29.93
CA ILE A 42 48.42 7.02 31.23
C ILE A 42 47.54 8.32 31.16
N HIS A 43 46.63 8.44 32.13
CA HIS A 43 45.51 9.39 32.30
C HIS A 43 45.75 10.92 32.33
N GLN A 44 44.74 11.66 31.79
CA GLN A 44 44.08 12.89 32.35
C GLN A 44 44.91 14.21 32.50
N PRO A 45 44.27 15.39 32.71
CA PRO A 45 42.84 15.73 32.64
C PRO A 45 42.47 16.80 31.57
N VAL A 46 41.18 17.13 31.48
CA VAL A 46 40.64 18.21 30.60
C VAL A 46 40.18 19.40 31.44
N GLU A 47 40.72 20.60 31.18
CA GLU A 47 40.02 21.85 31.51
C GLU A 47 40.55 23.06 30.70
N SER A 48 39.68 23.73 29.93
CA SER A 48 39.91 25.08 29.37
C SER A 48 38.59 25.68 28.86
N ALA A 49 38.21 26.85 29.36
CA ALA A 49 36.86 27.39 29.20
C ALA A 49 36.58 28.02 27.82
N MET A 50 35.46 27.65 27.19
CA MET A 50 34.89 28.42 26.09
C MET A 50 34.17 29.69 26.59
N ARG A 51 34.49 30.84 26.00
CA ARG A 51 33.68 32.07 26.14
C ARG A 51 32.59 32.10 25.06
N PRO A 52 31.37 32.58 25.34
CA PRO A 52 30.30 32.66 24.34
C PRO A 52 30.57 33.76 23.32
N THR A 53 30.57 33.42 22.04
CA THR A 53 30.66 34.37 20.93
C THR A 53 29.34 35.12 20.71
N ARG A 54 29.41 36.37 20.24
CA ARG A 54 28.23 37.14 19.82
C ARG A 54 27.52 36.41 18.67
N LYS A 55 26.26 36.00 18.87
CA LYS A 55 25.41 35.47 17.80
C LYS A 55 25.22 36.55 16.71
N ALA A 56 25.47 36.18 15.45
CA ALA A 56 25.19 37.04 14.30
C ALA A 56 23.68 37.25 14.09
N LEU A 57 23.32 38.36 13.44
CA LEU A 57 21.95 38.67 13.04
C LEU A 57 21.58 37.85 11.79
N GLN A 58 20.41 37.21 11.78
CA GLN A 58 19.95 36.38 10.66
C GLN A 58 19.11 37.20 9.67
N LYS A 59 19.51 37.16 8.40
CA LYS A 59 18.77 37.70 7.25
C LYS A 59 17.44 36.94 7.05
N LEU A 60 16.46 37.53 6.37
CA LEU A 60 15.23 36.81 6.01
C LEU A 60 15.54 35.67 5.03
N THR A 61 15.11 34.45 5.37
CA THR A 61 15.42 33.23 4.60
C THR A 61 14.15 32.56 4.08
N LEU A 62 14.14 32.32 2.76
CA LEU A 62 13.14 31.51 2.06
C LEU A 62 13.68 30.07 1.89
N GLY A 63 12.88 29.09 2.28
CA GLY A 63 13.20 27.66 2.15
C GLY A 63 12.35 26.98 1.07
N LEU A 64 13.00 26.49 0.02
CA LEU A 64 12.40 25.66 -1.02
C LEU A 64 12.49 24.18 -0.62
N ARG A 65 11.34 23.57 -0.31
CA ARG A 65 11.22 22.16 0.09
C ARG A 65 11.53 21.21 -1.08
N ARG A 66 12.00 19.99 -0.75
CA ARG A 66 12.02 18.87 -1.69
C ARG A 66 10.64 18.24 -1.86
N GLU A 67 10.43 17.70 -3.03
CA GLU A 67 9.21 17.01 -3.44
C GLU A 67 9.04 15.70 -2.65
N ASP A 68 7.80 15.35 -2.30
CA ASP A 68 7.48 14.17 -1.47
C ASP A 68 8.04 12.86 -2.07
N PRO A 69 8.94 12.13 -1.36
CA PRO A 69 9.51 10.87 -1.85
C PRO A 69 8.45 9.81 -2.21
N ASN A 70 7.30 9.80 -1.53
CA ASN A 70 6.25 8.80 -1.76
C ASN A 70 5.50 9.05 -3.09
N ARG A 71 5.38 10.30 -3.51
CA ARG A 71 4.73 10.69 -4.77
C ARG A 71 5.76 10.59 -5.90
N ILE A 72 6.07 9.38 -6.36
CA ILE A 72 7.22 9.10 -7.25
C ILE A 72 7.32 10.02 -8.48
N TRP A 73 6.18 10.41 -9.07
CA TRP A 73 6.10 11.27 -10.25
C TRP A 73 6.18 12.79 -9.97
N GLU A 74 6.15 13.22 -8.71
CA GLU A 74 6.23 14.66 -8.38
C GLU A 74 7.64 15.21 -8.65
N ARG A 75 7.74 16.08 -9.65
CA ARG A 75 8.98 16.72 -10.12
C ARG A 75 8.86 18.25 -10.20
N ARG A 76 7.70 18.82 -9.85
CA ARG A 76 7.42 20.25 -10.00
C ARG A 76 7.93 21.04 -8.80
N ALA A 77 8.46 22.23 -9.06
CA ALA A 77 8.86 23.19 -8.05
C ALA A 77 7.89 24.38 -7.98
N PRO A 78 7.63 24.97 -6.81
CA PRO A 78 6.87 26.22 -6.69
C PRO A 78 7.62 27.44 -7.27
N LEU A 79 8.94 27.33 -7.47
CA LEU A 79 9.82 28.39 -7.97
C LEU A 79 10.85 27.83 -8.96
N THR A 80 11.05 28.51 -10.09
CA THR A 80 12.16 28.21 -11.02
C THR A 80 13.49 28.80 -10.51
N PRO A 81 14.64 28.34 -11.04
CA PRO A 81 15.92 29.01 -10.84
C PRO A 81 15.88 30.49 -11.21
N ASP A 82 15.27 30.85 -12.35
CA ASP A 82 15.14 32.24 -12.82
C ASP A 82 14.38 33.11 -11.82
N ALA A 83 13.27 32.61 -11.28
CA ALA A 83 12.47 33.32 -10.27
C ALA A 83 13.22 33.48 -8.93
N ILE A 84 14.19 32.61 -8.64
CA ILE A 84 15.06 32.74 -7.46
C ILE A 84 16.21 33.72 -7.70
N ASN A 85 16.80 33.75 -8.89
CA ASN A 85 17.77 34.76 -9.29
C ASN A 85 17.12 36.16 -9.28
N GLN A 86 15.95 36.32 -9.92
CA GLN A 86 15.17 37.55 -9.88
C GLN A 86 14.84 37.97 -8.44
N LEU A 87 14.46 37.03 -7.57
CA LEU A 87 14.18 37.34 -6.17
C LEU A 87 15.42 37.81 -5.40
N LEU A 88 16.59 37.24 -5.65
CA LEU A 88 17.84 37.62 -5.00
C LEU A 88 18.39 38.98 -5.50
N GLU A 89 18.00 39.41 -6.70
CA GLU A 89 18.29 40.74 -7.24
C GLU A 89 17.29 41.80 -6.76
N GLU A 90 15.99 41.47 -6.72
CA GLU A 90 14.90 42.39 -6.35
C GLU A 90 14.69 42.55 -4.83
N GLU A 91 15.06 41.55 -4.03
CA GLU A 91 14.75 41.50 -2.60
C GLU A 91 15.97 41.13 -1.76
N ASP A 92 16.23 41.90 -0.69
CA ASP A 92 17.22 41.51 0.32
C ASP A 92 16.73 40.29 1.14
N VAL A 93 16.92 39.09 0.59
CA VAL A 93 16.63 37.79 1.20
C VAL A 93 17.80 36.81 1.01
N GLU A 94 17.72 35.66 1.67
CA GLU A 94 18.52 34.47 1.39
C GLU A 94 17.59 33.35 0.92
N VAL A 95 17.98 32.58 -0.09
CA VAL A 95 17.23 31.42 -0.56
C VAL A 95 18.02 30.15 -0.27
N VAL A 96 17.37 29.19 0.39
CA VAL A 96 17.92 27.87 0.71
C VAL A 96 17.04 26.79 0.08
N VAL A 97 17.65 25.82 -0.59
CA VAL A 97 16.95 24.76 -1.34
C VAL A 97 17.31 23.40 -0.77
N GLU A 98 16.29 22.58 -0.47
CA GLU A 98 16.50 21.16 -0.19
C GLU A 98 16.89 20.41 -1.49
N PRO A 99 18.04 19.71 -1.51
CA PRO A 99 18.47 18.94 -2.68
C PRO A 99 17.45 17.89 -3.11
N CYS A 100 17.24 17.76 -4.43
CA CYS A 100 16.41 16.70 -5.00
C CYS A 100 16.82 16.37 -6.44
N GLU A 101 17.47 15.22 -6.64
CA GLU A 101 17.91 14.69 -7.94
C GLU A 101 16.77 14.41 -8.94
N ARG A 102 15.52 14.47 -8.48
CA ARG A 102 14.31 14.15 -9.25
C ARG A 102 13.57 15.40 -9.74
N ARG A 103 13.79 16.55 -9.11
CA ARG A 103 13.15 17.82 -9.46
C ARG A 103 13.50 18.20 -10.91
N VAL A 104 12.55 18.83 -11.62
CA VAL A 104 12.74 19.16 -13.04
C VAL A 104 13.86 20.18 -13.29
N PHE A 105 14.19 21.00 -12.29
CA PHE A 105 15.37 21.84 -12.25
C PHE A 105 16.40 21.22 -11.29
N THR A 106 17.63 21.08 -11.75
CA THR A 106 18.73 20.46 -10.99
C THR A 106 19.18 21.35 -9.83
N ASN A 107 19.81 20.73 -8.82
CA ASN A 107 20.43 21.45 -7.70
C ASN A 107 21.42 22.53 -8.22
N THR A 108 22.21 22.18 -9.24
CA THR A 108 23.22 23.03 -9.88
C THR A 108 22.63 24.28 -10.54
N GLU A 109 21.39 24.23 -11.04
CA GLU A 109 20.71 25.42 -11.57
C GLU A 109 20.31 26.38 -10.46
N TYR A 110 19.84 25.89 -9.32
CA TYR A 110 19.55 26.72 -8.16
C TYR A 110 20.80 27.34 -7.53
N GLU A 111 21.93 26.62 -7.51
CA GLU A 111 23.22 27.19 -7.08
C GLU A 111 23.69 28.31 -8.02
N LYS A 112 23.57 28.11 -9.35
CA LYS A 112 23.87 29.16 -10.35
C LYS A 112 22.95 30.37 -10.23
N ALA A 113 21.69 30.18 -9.82
CA ALA A 113 20.75 31.25 -9.52
C ALA A 113 21.06 31.99 -8.19
N GLY A 114 22.06 31.54 -7.41
CA GLY A 114 22.49 32.17 -6.17
C GLY A 114 21.89 31.59 -4.88
N ALA A 115 21.14 30.48 -4.96
CA ALA A 115 20.62 29.81 -3.78
C ALA A 115 21.66 28.90 -3.11
N LYS A 116 21.50 28.66 -1.81
CA LYS A 116 22.32 27.70 -1.06
C LYS A 116 21.63 26.35 -0.98
N LEU A 117 22.33 25.25 -1.25
CA LEU A 117 21.82 23.91 -0.97
C LEU A 117 21.93 23.57 0.52
N SER A 118 20.88 22.99 1.09
CA SER A 118 20.92 22.46 2.47
C SER A 118 19.91 21.32 2.66
N PRO A 119 20.29 20.19 3.29
CA PRO A 119 19.34 19.14 3.67
C PRO A 119 18.40 19.55 4.83
N LEU A 120 18.60 20.74 5.42
CA LEU A 120 17.83 21.29 6.53
C LEU A 120 17.38 22.73 6.23
N LEU A 121 16.09 23.01 6.40
CA LEU A 121 15.52 24.36 6.31
C LEU A 121 15.22 24.96 7.69
N ASP A 122 15.98 24.55 8.71
CA ASP A 122 15.70 24.88 10.11
C ASP A 122 15.89 26.38 10.43
N HIS A 123 16.39 27.17 9.48
CA HIS A 123 16.50 28.65 9.55
C HIS A 123 15.60 29.40 8.55
N ALA A 124 14.78 28.70 7.75
CA ALA A 124 13.85 29.35 6.83
C ALA A 124 12.62 29.93 7.55
N HIS A 125 12.35 31.22 7.38
CA HIS A 125 11.17 31.92 7.92
C HIS A 125 9.93 31.70 7.05
N ILE A 126 10.11 31.61 5.73
CA ILE A 126 9.07 31.26 4.76
C ILE A 126 9.45 29.91 4.14
N LEU A 127 8.52 28.97 4.08
CA LEU A 127 8.68 27.62 3.53
C LEU A 127 7.69 27.39 2.39
N VAL A 128 8.18 27.00 1.22
CA VAL A 128 7.38 26.77 0.01
C VAL A 128 7.60 25.38 -0.57
N GLY A 129 6.53 24.71 -0.99
CA GLY A 129 6.57 23.39 -1.64
C GLY A 129 5.23 23.06 -2.30
N ILE A 130 5.22 22.27 -3.38
CA ILE A 130 3.97 22.00 -4.13
C ILE A 130 2.94 21.24 -3.27
N LYS A 131 3.31 20.10 -2.70
CA LYS A 131 2.42 19.20 -1.96
C LYS A 131 2.55 19.38 -0.45
N GLU A 132 1.69 18.66 0.28
CA GLU A 132 1.69 18.60 1.74
C GLU A 132 3.10 18.36 2.31
N THR A 133 3.50 19.11 3.33
CA THR A 133 4.78 18.87 4.00
C THR A 133 4.65 17.64 4.92
N PRO A 134 5.53 16.62 4.81
CA PRO A 134 5.53 15.47 5.71
C PRO A 134 5.65 15.82 7.19
N MET A 135 5.01 15.02 8.05
CA MET A 135 4.91 15.30 9.49
C MET A 135 6.26 15.29 10.22
N ASP A 136 7.23 14.49 9.77
CA ASP A 136 8.60 14.43 10.31
C ASP A 136 9.43 15.68 9.99
N ALA A 137 9.12 16.35 8.87
CA ALA A 137 9.71 17.62 8.50
C ALA A 137 9.04 18.76 9.28
N LEU A 138 7.71 18.76 9.41
CA LEU A 138 6.95 19.73 10.20
C LEU A 138 7.36 19.76 11.67
N ALA A 139 7.64 18.60 12.28
CA ALA A 139 8.11 18.53 13.67
C ALA A 139 9.35 19.39 13.93
N ARG A 140 10.28 19.47 12.96
CA ARG A 140 11.47 20.35 13.00
C ARG A 140 11.13 21.78 12.56
N GLN A 141 10.32 21.91 11.51
CA GLN A 141 10.00 23.17 10.83
C GLN A 141 8.83 23.95 11.46
N ARG A 142 8.46 23.63 12.72
CA ARG A 142 7.42 24.32 13.52
C ARG A 142 7.97 25.38 14.48
N ALA A 143 9.22 25.27 14.91
CA ALA A 143 9.83 26.25 15.82
C ALA A 143 9.96 27.63 15.16
N PRO A 144 9.70 28.76 15.87
CA PRO A 144 9.88 30.11 15.35
C PRO A 144 11.35 30.40 15.06
N VAL A 145 11.63 31.42 14.23
CA VAL A 145 12.98 31.76 13.76
C VAL A 145 13.27 33.23 14.03
N ARG A 146 14.49 33.55 14.43
CA ARG A 146 14.93 34.94 14.66
C ARG A 146 15.11 35.69 13.34
N LEU A 147 14.62 36.92 13.26
CA LEU A 147 14.83 37.81 12.12
C LEU A 147 15.60 39.05 12.57
N SER A 148 16.58 39.52 11.78
CA SER A 148 17.44 40.67 12.10
C SER A 148 16.67 41.98 12.29
N THR A 149 15.56 42.18 11.57
CA THR A 149 14.71 43.38 11.65
C THR A 149 13.66 43.32 12.76
N ALA A 150 13.53 42.18 13.45
CA ALA A 150 12.56 41.98 14.53
C ALA A 150 13.24 41.94 15.91
N ASN A 151 12.59 42.51 16.92
CA ASN A 151 13.04 42.46 18.32
C ASN A 151 12.77 41.10 19.00
N GLY A 152 12.95 39.98 18.28
CA GLY A 152 12.69 38.64 18.78
C GLY A 152 12.62 37.58 17.68
N ASP A 153 12.07 36.43 18.04
CA ASP A 153 11.72 35.36 17.10
C ASP A 153 10.35 35.65 16.47
N ILE A 154 10.13 35.16 15.24
CA ILE A 154 8.87 35.31 14.50
C ILE A 154 8.29 33.95 14.09
N PRO A 155 6.95 33.82 13.97
CA PRO A 155 6.32 32.60 13.45
C PRO A 155 6.72 32.36 11.99
N ARG A 156 6.97 31.10 11.62
CA ARG A 156 7.19 30.73 10.21
C ARG A 156 5.90 30.79 9.40
N THR A 157 6.01 31.06 8.10
CA THR A 157 4.92 30.86 7.15
C THR A 157 5.19 29.67 6.24
N HIS A 158 4.25 28.75 6.13
CA HIS A 158 4.27 27.62 5.21
C HIS A 158 3.25 27.85 4.08
N VAL A 159 3.64 27.60 2.83
CA VAL A 159 2.79 27.73 1.64
C VAL A 159 2.84 26.44 0.82
N MET A 160 1.69 25.79 0.64
CA MET A 160 1.57 24.49 -0.05
C MET A 160 0.15 24.21 -0.54
N PHE A 161 -0.05 23.19 -1.39
CA PHE A 161 -1.37 22.56 -1.52
C PHE A 161 -1.59 21.65 -0.31
N SER A 162 -2.25 22.16 0.72
CA SER A 162 -2.48 21.43 1.97
C SER A 162 -3.72 20.54 1.90
N HIS A 163 -4.69 20.89 1.04
CA HIS A 163 -6.03 20.30 0.95
C HIS A 163 -6.84 20.31 2.27
N THR A 164 -6.29 20.85 3.37
CA THR A 164 -6.92 20.91 4.71
C THR A 164 -8.22 21.71 4.69
N ALA A 165 -8.32 22.70 3.79
CA ALA A 165 -9.50 23.53 3.57
C ALA A 165 -10.79 22.74 3.26
N LYS A 166 -10.66 21.50 2.77
CA LYS A 166 -11.78 20.61 2.42
C LYS A 166 -12.24 19.71 3.58
N GLY A 167 -11.62 19.82 4.77
CA GLY A 167 -11.99 19.01 5.94
C GLY A 167 -11.67 17.53 5.85
N GLN A 168 -10.81 17.13 4.89
CA GLN A 168 -10.45 15.74 4.68
C GLN A 168 -9.64 15.19 5.87
N THR A 169 -10.07 14.06 6.41
CA THR A 169 -9.59 13.51 7.69
C THR A 169 -8.08 13.23 7.69
N TYR A 170 -7.54 12.69 6.60
CA TYR A 170 -6.11 12.34 6.49
C TYR A 170 -5.18 13.56 6.70
N ASN A 171 -5.56 14.76 6.24
CA ASN A 171 -4.78 15.99 6.42
C ASN A 171 -5.13 16.76 7.71
N THR A 172 -5.96 16.22 8.60
CA THR A 172 -6.23 16.86 9.92
C THR A 172 -4.97 16.91 10.79
N GLY A 173 -4.08 15.92 10.68
CA GLY A 173 -2.78 15.90 11.36
C GLY A 173 -1.84 17.02 10.89
N LEU A 174 -1.85 17.34 9.59
CA LEU A 174 -1.14 18.49 9.02
C LEU A 174 -1.69 19.80 9.60
N LEU A 175 -3.02 19.99 9.58
CA LEU A 175 -3.68 21.20 10.07
C LEU A 175 -3.42 21.49 11.56
N SER A 176 -3.37 20.45 12.38
CA SER A 176 -3.12 20.55 13.84
C SER A 176 -1.75 21.15 14.21
N GLN A 177 -0.78 21.21 13.29
CA GLN A 177 0.49 21.86 13.54
C GLN A 177 0.40 23.39 13.48
N PHE A 178 -0.62 23.92 12.82
CA PHE A 178 -0.87 25.36 12.61
C PHE A 178 -2.03 25.89 13.45
N ALA A 179 -2.97 25.03 13.87
CA ALA A 179 -4.09 25.37 14.74
C ALA A 179 -3.95 24.68 16.12
N ALA A 180 -4.10 25.44 17.19
CA ALA A 180 -4.06 24.99 18.58
C ALA A 180 -5.43 24.43 19.02
N PRO A 181 -5.49 23.61 20.09
CA PRO A 181 -6.76 23.17 20.65
C PRO A 181 -7.47 24.29 21.43
N THR A 182 -8.80 24.29 21.41
CA THR A 182 -9.65 25.29 22.08
C THR A 182 -9.57 25.26 23.61
N ASP A 183 -9.31 24.08 24.18
CA ASP A 183 -9.37 23.79 25.61
C ASP A 183 -8.16 24.29 26.44
N ARG A 184 -7.12 24.83 25.79
CA ARG A 184 -5.93 25.45 26.40
C ARG A 184 -5.13 24.57 27.40
N VAL A 185 -5.31 23.25 27.42
CA VAL A 185 -4.77 22.33 28.48
C VAL A 185 -3.26 22.05 28.39
N LEU A 186 -2.45 23.06 28.15
CA LEU A 186 -1.04 23.06 28.56
C LEU A 186 -0.98 23.66 29.97
N GLY A 187 -0.13 23.14 30.86
CA GLY A 187 0.03 23.62 32.25
C GLY A 187 0.71 25.01 32.38
N GLU A 188 0.51 25.86 31.38
CA GLU A 188 1.04 27.21 31.24
C GLU A 188 -0.08 28.20 31.60
N SER A 189 0.25 29.32 32.25
CA SER A 189 -0.75 30.36 32.51
C SER A 189 -1.30 30.93 31.20
N ALA A 190 -2.51 31.51 31.23
CA ALA A 190 -3.17 32.05 30.03
C ALA A 190 -2.26 33.00 29.23
N ALA A 191 -1.52 33.89 29.91
CA ALA A 191 -0.56 34.81 29.30
C ALA A 191 0.66 34.11 28.66
N GLN A 192 1.12 32.98 29.21
CA GLN A 192 2.17 32.16 28.60
C GLN A 192 1.65 31.42 27.36
N PHE A 193 0.44 30.85 27.43
CA PHE A 193 -0.20 30.20 26.29
C PHE A 193 -0.48 31.20 25.14
N GLU A 194 -0.98 32.39 25.46
CA GLU A 194 -1.25 33.44 24.47
C GLU A 194 0.04 33.95 23.81
N LYS A 195 1.11 34.18 24.59
CA LYS A 195 2.44 34.51 24.05
C LYS A 195 3.05 33.39 23.18
N LYS A 196 2.71 32.13 23.47
CA LYS A 196 3.10 30.96 22.67
C LYS A 196 2.30 30.84 21.38
N MET A 197 1.03 31.27 21.39
CA MET A 197 0.21 31.38 20.18
C MET A 197 0.76 32.43 19.22
N GLU A 198 1.31 33.57 19.69
CA GLU A 198 1.92 34.59 18.81
C GLU A 198 3.03 34.05 17.89
N LEU A 199 3.74 33.00 18.32
CA LEU A 199 4.87 32.39 17.61
C LEU A 199 4.52 31.08 16.85
N TRP A 200 3.25 30.68 16.86
CA TRP A 200 2.76 29.50 16.16
C TRP A 200 2.73 29.73 14.63
N PRO A 201 3.20 28.78 13.79
CA PRO A 201 3.33 29.00 12.35
C PRO A 201 2.00 29.29 11.64
N ARG A 202 2.11 29.96 10.48
CA ARG A 202 1.03 30.30 9.55
C ARG A 202 0.97 29.29 8.40
N LEU A 203 -0.23 28.89 8.00
CA LEU A 203 -0.49 28.04 6.82
C LEU A 203 -1.28 28.81 5.76
N ILE A 204 -0.73 28.91 4.56
CA ILE A 204 -1.38 29.48 3.37
C ILE A 204 -1.56 28.36 2.35
N ASP A 205 -2.76 28.23 1.78
CA ASP A 205 -3.03 27.21 0.75
C ASP A 205 -3.15 27.83 -0.65
N TYR A 206 -2.35 27.34 -1.59
CA TYR A 206 -2.36 27.77 -2.99
C TYR A 206 -3.74 27.60 -3.67
N GLU A 207 -4.58 26.66 -3.21
CA GLU A 207 -5.93 26.46 -3.75
C GLU A 207 -6.88 27.63 -3.45
N LEU A 208 -6.57 28.42 -2.41
CA LEU A 208 -7.39 29.52 -1.93
C LEU A 208 -6.90 30.90 -2.40
N LEU A 209 -5.84 30.97 -3.21
CA LEU A 209 -5.40 32.20 -3.86
C LEU A 209 -6.37 32.55 -4.99
N THR A 210 -7.21 33.56 -4.76
CA THR A 210 -8.21 34.05 -5.72
C THR A 210 -8.07 35.54 -6.01
N ASN A 211 -8.45 35.92 -7.23
CA ASN A 211 -8.78 37.30 -7.51
C ASN A 211 -10.07 37.73 -6.79
N ASP A 212 -10.49 38.96 -7.06
CA ASP A 212 -11.60 39.64 -6.39
C ASP A 212 -12.98 39.11 -6.86
N GLU A 213 -13.01 38.40 -8.00
CA GLU A 213 -14.17 37.66 -8.53
C GLU A 213 -14.31 36.26 -7.88
N GLY A 214 -13.42 35.89 -6.95
CA GLY A 214 -13.34 34.54 -6.37
C GLY A 214 -12.70 33.50 -7.30
N LYS A 215 -12.22 33.90 -8.49
CA LYS A 215 -11.57 33.00 -9.44
C LYS A 215 -10.14 32.70 -8.98
N ARG A 216 -9.84 31.42 -8.80
CA ARG A 216 -8.51 30.92 -8.44
C ARG A 216 -7.46 31.32 -9.49
N THR A 217 -6.36 31.90 -9.03
CA THR A 217 -5.26 32.42 -9.87
C THR A 217 -4.14 31.40 -10.04
N VAL A 218 -3.66 30.82 -8.94
CA VAL A 218 -2.51 29.91 -8.93
C VAL A 218 -2.96 28.44 -9.00
N GLY A 219 -2.66 27.73 -10.09
CA GLY A 219 -3.01 26.30 -10.19
C GLY A 219 -2.73 25.60 -11.51
N PHE A 220 -2.77 24.27 -11.46
CA PHE A 220 -2.32 23.39 -12.55
C PHE A 220 -3.42 22.87 -13.50
N GLY A 221 -4.67 23.30 -13.33
CA GLY A 221 -5.82 22.69 -14.03
C GLY A 221 -5.72 22.70 -15.56
N TRP A 222 -5.00 23.66 -16.16
CA TRP A 222 -4.78 23.68 -17.61
C TRP A 222 -3.81 22.57 -18.05
N PHE A 223 -2.72 22.37 -17.33
CA PHE A 223 -1.77 21.27 -17.55
C PHE A 223 -2.40 19.89 -17.29
N ALA A 224 -3.38 19.80 -16.39
CA ALA A 224 -4.17 18.56 -16.21
C ALA A 224 -4.96 18.24 -17.47
N GLY A 225 -5.59 19.27 -18.08
CA GLY A 225 -6.26 19.16 -19.37
C GLY A 225 -5.35 18.70 -20.51
N VAL A 226 -4.15 19.28 -20.61
CA VAL A 226 -3.13 18.95 -21.62
C VAL A 226 -2.61 17.51 -21.45
N ALA A 227 -2.15 17.15 -20.25
CA ALA A 227 -1.64 15.81 -19.99
C ALA A 227 -2.75 14.76 -20.14
N GLY A 228 -3.95 15.05 -19.61
CA GLY A 228 -5.08 14.14 -19.64
C GLY A 228 -5.58 13.84 -21.06
N VAL A 229 -5.58 14.81 -21.99
CA VAL A 229 -5.95 14.52 -23.39
C VAL A 229 -4.87 13.68 -24.09
N LEU A 230 -3.59 13.92 -23.83
CA LEU A 230 -2.51 13.12 -24.44
C LEU A 230 -2.53 11.67 -23.94
N GLU A 231 -2.73 11.44 -22.64
CA GLU A 231 -2.97 10.09 -22.10
C GLU A 231 -4.27 9.48 -22.66
N SER A 232 -5.36 10.25 -22.79
CA SER A 232 -6.63 9.79 -23.36
C SER A 232 -6.51 9.34 -24.82
N LEU A 233 -5.75 10.06 -25.64
CA LEU A 233 -5.50 9.73 -27.04
C LEU A 233 -4.62 8.48 -27.17
N SER A 234 -3.61 8.33 -26.31
CA SER A 234 -2.78 7.11 -26.23
C SER A 234 -3.61 5.88 -25.77
N ALA A 235 -4.45 6.06 -24.75
CA ALA A 235 -5.40 5.04 -24.28
C ALA A 235 -6.40 4.62 -25.37
N MET A 236 -6.94 5.58 -26.12
CA MET A 236 -7.82 5.32 -27.27
C MET A 236 -7.08 4.55 -28.38
N ALA A 237 -5.80 4.86 -28.63
CA ALA A 237 -5.00 4.14 -29.63
C ALA A 237 -4.80 2.66 -29.27
N HIS A 238 -4.58 2.33 -27.99
CA HIS A 238 -4.57 0.95 -27.51
C HIS A 238 -5.96 0.30 -27.60
N ALA A 239 -7.03 1.02 -27.26
CA ALA A 239 -8.40 0.54 -27.43
C ALA A 239 -8.77 0.26 -28.91
N HIS A 240 -8.14 0.94 -29.88
CA HIS A 240 -8.27 0.61 -31.30
C HIS A 240 -7.50 -0.67 -31.69
N LEU A 241 -6.31 -0.91 -31.12
CA LEU A 241 -5.57 -2.17 -31.34
C LEU A 241 -6.34 -3.40 -30.83
N GLU A 242 -7.10 -3.26 -29.74
CA GLU A 242 -8.00 -4.32 -29.22
C GLU A 242 -9.18 -4.62 -30.18
N LEU A 243 -9.47 -3.74 -31.13
CA LEU A 243 -10.41 -3.98 -32.24
C LEU A 243 -9.70 -4.49 -33.51
N GLY A 244 -8.39 -4.74 -33.46
CA GLY A 244 -7.55 -5.10 -34.61
C GLY A 244 -7.16 -3.93 -35.51
N ILE A 245 -7.30 -2.68 -35.03
CA ILE A 245 -7.17 -1.47 -35.86
C ILE A 245 -5.96 -0.64 -35.41
N ALA A 246 -4.91 -0.61 -36.23
CA ALA A 246 -3.86 0.39 -36.11
C ALA A 246 -4.40 1.76 -36.55
N SER A 247 -4.25 2.79 -35.71
CA SER A 247 -4.72 4.16 -35.99
C SER A 247 -3.57 5.18 -35.79
N PRO A 248 -3.57 6.34 -36.50
CA PRO A 248 -2.49 7.33 -36.38
C PRO A 248 -2.22 7.82 -34.95
N PHE A 249 -3.22 7.73 -34.06
CA PHE A 249 -3.08 8.05 -32.64
C PHE A 249 -2.06 7.18 -31.88
N LEU A 250 -1.59 6.05 -32.44
CA LEU A 250 -0.50 5.25 -31.87
C LEU A 250 0.82 6.03 -31.75
N TYR A 251 0.99 7.07 -32.56
CA TYR A 251 2.16 7.96 -32.49
C TYR A 251 1.93 9.17 -31.58
N THR A 252 0.79 9.24 -30.85
CA THR A 252 0.58 10.28 -29.84
C THR A 252 1.55 10.09 -28.68
N PRO A 253 2.41 11.06 -28.34
CA PRO A 253 3.31 10.92 -27.20
C PRO A 253 2.52 10.96 -25.90
N ARG A 254 2.76 9.98 -25.01
CA ARG A 254 2.37 10.12 -23.60
C ARG A 254 3.08 11.36 -23.02
N PRO A 255 2.39 12.23 -22.26
CA PRO A 255 2.87 13.59 -21.95
C PRO A 255 4.22 13.66 -21.22
N HIS A 256 4.64 12.59 -20.55
CA HIS A 256 5.91 12.54 -19.81
C HIS A 256 7.13 12.16 -20.67
N THR A 257 6.97 11.76 -21.94
CA THR A 257 8.07 11.25 -22.79
C THR A 257 8.83 12.33 -23.55
N LEU A 258 8.26 13.54 -23.68
CA LEU A 258 8.91 14.70 -24.27
C LEU A 258 9.06 15.82 -23.22
N PRO A 259 10.16 16.60 -23.23
CA PRO A 259 10.53 17.46 -22.11
C PRO A 259 9.77 18.80 -22.02
N SER A 260 9.00 19.18 -23.04
CA SER A 260 8.25 20.45 -23.06
C SER A 260 6.96 20.37 -23.87
N LEU A 261 6.01 21.27 -23.54
CA LEU A 261 4.74 21.43 -24.24
C LEU A 261 4.90 21.62 -25.76
N GLU A 262 5.90 22.40 -26.18
CA GLU A 262 6.17 22.67 -27.60
C GLU A 262 6.48 21.39 -28.38
N ARG A 263 7.27 20.48 -27.80
CA ARG A 263 7.62 19.21 -28.46
C ARG A 263 6.44 18.25 -28.51
N LEU A 264 5.58 18.25 -27.49
CA LEU A 264 4.31 17.49 -27.51
C LEU A 264 3.35 18.02 -28.58
N ARG A 265 3.28 19.35 -28.76
CA ARG A 265 2.52 19.98 -29.85
C ARG A 265 3.07 19.61 -31.22
N ALA A 266 4.39 19.67 -31.42
CA ALA A 266 5.02 19.29 -32.68
C ALA A 266 4.68 17.85 -33.08
N ALA A 267 4.86 16.89 -32.17
CA ALA A 267 4.49 15.49 -32.42
C ALA A 267 2.98 15.29 -32.68
N LEU A 268 2.11 16.06 -32.02
CA LEU A 268 0.66 15.99 -32.27
C LEU A 268 0.28 16.57 -33.65
N ARG A 269 1.02 17.57 -34.17
CA ARG A 269 0.88 18.03 -35.56
C ARG A 269 1.34 16.98 -36.58
N GLU A 270 2.35 16.17 -36.27
CA GLU A 270 2.78 15.06 -37.14
C GLU A 270 1.66 14.01 -37.27
N VAL A 271 1.04 13.64 -36.14
CA VAL A 271 -0.19 12.82 -36.11
C VAL A 271 -1.31 13.49 -36.91
N GLY A 272 -1.55 14.79 -36.70
CA GLY A 272 -2.54 15.56 -37.44
C GLY A 272 -2.30 15.64 -38.96
N SER A 273 -1.03 15.72 -39.38
CA SER A 273 -0.60 15.72 -40.79
C SER A 273 -0.83 14.35 -41.45
N TRP A 274 -0.55 13.26 -40.74
CA TRP A 274 -0.91 11.90 -41.17
C TRP A 274 -2.42 11.81 -41.42
N ILE A 275 -3.25 12.20 -40.45
CA ILE A 275 -4.72 12.17 -40.57
C ILE A 275 -5.19 13.05 -41.74
N SER A 276 -4.56 14.22 -41.95
CA SER A 276 -4.89 15.13 -43.06
C SER A 276 -4.56 14.57 -44.44
N THR A 277 -3.62 13.63 -44.54
CA THR A 277 -3.12 13.08 -45.81
C THR A 277 -3.61 11.66 -46.12
N GLN A 278 -3.97 10.87 -45.11
CA GLN A 278 -4.42 9.47 -45.25
C GLN A 278 -5.81 9.19 -44.64
N GLY A 279 -6.40 10.15 -43.92
CA GLY A 279 -7.66 9.96 -43.19
C GLY A 279 -7.52 9.09 -41.94
N THR A 280 -8.66 8.76 -41.31
CA THR A 280 -8.73 7.74 -40.25
C THR A 280 -9.12 6.36 -40.81
N PRO A 281 -8.72 5.24 -40.18
CA PRO A 281 -9.11 3.90 -40.61
C PRO A 281 -10.63 3.75 -40.69
N ARG A 282 -11.16 3.40 -41.88
CA ARG A 282 -12.62 3.33 -42.16
C ARG A 282 -13.41 2.43 -41.20
N ALA A 283 -12.76 1.43 -40.60
CA ALA A 283 -13.36 0.55 -39.60
C ALA A 283 -13.74 1.26 -38.27
N LEU A 284 -13.17 2.43 -37.97
CA LEU A 284 -13.56 3.30 -36.85
C LEU A 284 -14.71 4.26 -37.21
N GLY A 285 -15.01 4.40 -38.50
CA GLY A 285 -15.85 5.46 -39.03
C GLY A 285 -15.32 6.86 -38.65
N PRO A 286 -16.20 7.86 -38.51
CA PRO A 286 -15.88 9.13 -37.88
C PRO A 286 -15.28 8.91 -36.48
N VAL A 287 -14.16 9.54 -36.15
CA VAL A 287 -13.63 9.52 -34.78
C VAL A 287 -14.20 10.72 -34.03
N VAL A 288 -15.04 10.50 -33.03
CA VAL A 288 -15.72 11.58 -32.30
C VAL A 288 -15.08 11.74 -30.91
N ILE A 289 -14.41 12.87 -30.70
CA ILE A 289 -13.83 13.25 -29.41
C ILE A 289 -14.79 14.23 -28.73
N CYS A 290 -15.25 13.89 -27.53
CA CYS A 290 -16.12 14.74 -26.72
C CYS A 290 -15.36 15.28 -25.51
N VAL A 291 -15.29 16.59 -25.33
CA VAL A 291 -14.71 17.25 -24.15
C VAL A 291 -15.83 17.88 -23.34
N THR A 292 -15.88 17.63 -22.02
CA THR A 292 -16.89 18.26 -21.14
C THR A 292 -16.34 19.44 -20.36
N GLY A 293 -17.23 20.39 -20.05
CA GLY A 293 -16.97 21.47 -19.09
C GLY A 293 -16.28 22.69 -19.70
N THR A 294 -16.15 23.77 -18.92
CA THR A 294 -15.69 25.09 -19.40
C THR A 294 -14.47 25.65 -18.63
N GLY A 295 -13.94 24.85 -17.68
CA GLY A 295 -12.84 25.24 -16.79
C GLY A 295 -11.46 25.27 -17.46
N ASN A 296 -10.42 25.40 -16.63
CA ASN A 296 -9.03 25.33 -17.10
C ASN A 296 -8.71 23.96 -17.74
N VAL A 297 -9.28 22.87 -17.22
CA VAL A 297 -9.09 21.50 -17.75
C VAL A 297 -9.55 21.39 -19.20
N ALA A 298 -10.84 21.67 -19.47
CA ALA A 298 -11.37 21.65 -20.82
C ALA A 298 -10.58 22.55 -21.79
N ARG A 299 -10.18 23.76 -21.36
CA ARG A 299 -9.33 24.66 -22.18
C ARG A 299 -7.90 24.14 -22.39
N GLY A 300 -7.37 23.29 -21.51
CA GLY A 300 -6.11 22.57 -21.72
C GLY A 300 -6.25 21.48 -22.76
N SER A 301 -7.28 20.65 -22.63
CA SER A 301 -7.55 19.56 -23.56
C SER A 301 -7.85 20.07 -24.97
N LEU A 302 -8.75 21.06 -25.10
CA LEU A 302 -9.07 21.72 -26.37
C LEU A 302 -7.83 22.32 -27.05
N SER A 303 -6.96 22.98 -26.28
CA SER A 303 -5.77 23.66 -26.84
C SER A 303 -4.70 22.70 -27.38
N MET A 304 -4.71 21.41 -27.02
CA MET A 304 -3.92 20.39 -27.72
C MET A 304 -4.67 19.79 -28.90
N LEU A 305 -5.99 19.58 -28.75
CA LEU A 305 -6.85 19.09 -29.83
C LEU A 305 -6.85 20.02 -31.05
N ASP A 306 -6.66 21.34 -30.85
CA ASP A 306 -6.46 22.32 -31.94
C ASP A 306 -5.23 22.03 -32.84
N GLU A 307 -4.30 21.15 -32.44
CA GLU A 307 -3.16 20.68 -33.28
C GLU A 307 -3.55 19.53 -34.24
N LEU A 308 -4.78 19.01 -34.15
CA LEU A 308 -5.34 17.97 -35.03
C LEU A 308 -6.32 18.57 -36.06
N PRO A 309 -6.54 17.93 -37.23
CA PRO A 309 -7.43 18.41 -38.29
C PRO A 309 -8.92 18.18 -37.96
N LEU A 310 -9.40 18.79 -36.88
CA LEU A 310 -10.75 18.60 -36.35
C LEU A 310 -11.79 19.39 -37.13
N ARG A 311 -12.86 18.71 -37.57
CA ARG A 311 -14.08 19.41 -38.01
C ARG A 311 -15.06 19.62 -36.86
N LYS A 312 -15.69 20.79 -36.87
CA LYS A 312 -16.88 21.12 -36.09
C LYS A 312 -18.07 20.88 -37.02
N ILE A 313 -18.96 19.97 -36.63
CA ILE A 313 -19.89 19.23 -37.51
C ILE A 313 -20.94 20.18 -38.13
N PRO A 314 -21.26 20.06 -39.44
CA PRO A 314 -22.30 19.13 -39.91
C PRO A 314 -21.75 17.98 -40.78
N ALA A 315 -22.58 16.95 -41.03
CA ALA A 315 -22.10 15.60 -41.33
C ALA A 315 -22.43 15.11 -42.75
N ASP A 316 -21.39 14.85 -43.54
CA ASP A 316 -21.45 14.18 -44.85
C ASP A 316 -20.22 13.28 -45.17
N GLN A 317 -19.18 13.28 -44.33
CA GLN A 317 -17.89 12.60 -44.58
C GLN A 317 -17.50 11.69 -43.39
N TYR A 318 -16.87 10.55 -43.67
CA TYR A 318 -16.75 9.42 -42.72
C TYR A 318 -15.31 9.00 -42.37
N ASP A 319 -14.32 9.79 -42.78
CA ASP A 319 -12.88 9.51 -42.72
C ASP A 319 -12.10 10.52 -41.84
N GLN A 320 -12.82 11.30 -41.02
CA GLN A 320 -12.33 12.46 -40.30
C GLN A 320 -12.59 12.39 -38.79
N ILE A 321 -11.89 13.27 -38.05
CA ILE A 321 -12.07 13.46 -36.61
C ILE A 321 -12.98 14.66 -36.35
N TYR A 322 -13.95 14.47 -35.46
CA TYR A 322 -14.92 15.48 -35.05
C TYR A 322 -14.78 15.81 -33.56
N LEU A 323 -14.95 17.09 -33.24
CA LEU A 323 -14.91 17.60 -31.88
C LEU A 323 -16.28 18.04 -31.40
N VAL A 324 -16.73 17.47 -30.29
CA VAL A 324 -17.90 17.91 -29.52
C VAL A 324 -17.41 18.56 -28.23
N HIS A 325 -17.57 19.88 -28.08
CA HIS A 325 -17.35 20.56 -26.81
C HIS A 325 -18.68 20.62 -26.06
N ALA A 326 -18.98 19.58 -25.27
CA ALA A 326 -20.24 19.44 -24.56
C ALA A 326 -20.27 20.31 -23.30
N ARG A 327 -21.24 21.21 -23.24
CA ARG A 327 -21.43 22.16 -22.14
C ARG A 327 -22.69 21.82 -21.32
N PRO A 328 -22.81 22.29 -20.07
CA PRO A 328 -23.97 22.06 -19.22
C PRO A 328 -25.31 22.27 -19.93
N GLU A 329 -25.42 23.32 -20.76
CA GLU A 329 -26.61 23.65 -21.54
C GLU A 329 -27.04 22.61 -22.61
N ASP A 330 -26.14 21.71 -23.05
CA ASP A 330 -26.42 20.70 -24.06
C ASP A 330 -27.10 19.44 -23.46
N TYR A 331 -26.78 19.12 -22.21
CA TYR A 331 -27.09 17.82 -21.59
C TYR A 331 -27.70 17.85 -20.18
N PHE A 332 -27.69 18.97 -19.45
CA PHE A 332 -28.53 19.11 -18.26
C PHE A 332 -29.89 19.69 -18.63
N VAL A 333 -30.95 18.96 -18.30
CA VAL A 333 -32.35 19.40 -18.45
C VAL A 333 -32.98 19.55 -17.07
N ARG A 334 -33.86 20.53 -16.91
CA ARG A 334 -34.67 20.67 -15.70
C ARG A 334 -35.93 19.83 -15.82
N LYS A 335 -36.34 19.19 -14.73
CA LYS A 335 -37.49 18.26 -14.67
C LYS A 335 -38.84 18.92 -14.98
N ASP A 336 -38.93 20.25 -14.92
CA ASP A 336 -40.10 21.03 -15.32
C ASP A 336 -40.03 21.59 -16.77
N GLY A 337 -39.00 21.21 -17.54
CA GLY A 337 -38.85 21.57 -18.95
C GLY A 337 -38.30 22.97 -19.22
N LYS A 338 -37.89 23.74 -18.20
CA LYS A 338 -37.23 25.05 -18.42
C LYS A 338 -35.86 24.90 -19.10
N ALA A 339 -35.49 25.94 -19.85
CA ALA A 339 -34.16 26.06 -20.46
C ALA A 339 -33.05 26.17 -19.40
N PHE A 340 -31.82 25.80 -19.77
CA PHE A 340 -30.67 25.85 -18.87
C PHE A 340 -30.38 27.26 -18.35
N ASP A 341 -30.53 27.46 -17.04
CA ASP A 341 -29.99 28.63 -16.35
C ASP A 341 -28.90 28.21 -15.35
N ARG A 342 -27.79 28.94 -15.38
CA ARG A 342 -26.62 28.60 -14.57
C ARG A 342 -26.84 28.95 -13.09
N GLN A 343 -27.52 30.05 -12.78
CA GLN A 343 -27.69 30.47 -11.38
C GLN A 343 -28.66 29.54 -10.66
N ASP A 344 -29.75 29.14 -11.33
CA ASP A 344 -30.68 28.12 -10.84
C ASP A 344 -30.01 26.74 -10.68
N TYR A 345 -29.18 26.30 -11.64
CA TYR A 345 -28.45 25.02 -11.51
C TYR A 345 -27.61 24.92 -10.23
N TYR A 346 -26.94 26.01 -9.82
CA TYR A 346 -26.17 26.03 -8.56
C TYR A 346 -27.03 26.25 -7.30
N ALA A 347 -28.25 26.78 -7.43
CA ALA A 347 -29.17 26.99 -6.31
C ALA A 347 -30.07 25.79 -6.03
N ASN A 348 -30.55 25.11 -7.08
CA ASN A 348 -31.57 24.07 -7.07
C ASN A 348 -31.10 22.78 -7.78
N PRO A 349 -29.89 22.23 -7.53
CA PRO A 349 -29.30 21.19 -8.37
C PRO A 349 -30.13 19.90 -8.46
N GLY A 350 -30.91 19.56 -7.43
CA GLY A 350 -31.81 18.39 -7.44
C GLY A 350 -32.95 18.46 -8.48
N GLU A 351 -33.23 19.63 -9.04
CA GLU A 351 -34.26 19.83 -10.09
C GLU A 351 -33.75 19.47 -11.49
N TRP A 352 -32.45 19.19 -11.63
CA TRP A 352 -31.76 18.93 -12.89
C TRP A 352 -31.39 17.44 -13.03
N GLU A 353 -31.31 16.98 -14.28
CA GLU A 353 -30.87 15.63 -14.63
C GLU A 353 -30.03 15.63 -15.93
N SER A 354 -29.13 14.65 -16.07
CA SER A 354 -28.28 14.52 -17.25
C SER A 354 -28.89 13.57 -18.29
N VAL A 355 -29.09 14.09 -19.49
CA VAL A 355 -29.47 13.34 -20.70
C VAL A 355 -28.26 13.11 -21.64
N PHE A 356 -27.04 13.25 -21.11
CA PHE A 356 -25.79 13.04 -21.86
C PHE A 356 -25.71 11.63 -22.46
N GLY A 357 -26.20 10.62 -21.73
CA GLY A 357 -26.24 9.22 -22.13
C GLY A 357 -27.14 8.93 -23.33
N GLU A 358 -28.29 9.60 -23.45
CA GLU A 358 -29.18 9.37 -24.60
C GLU A 358 -28.84 10.26 -25.79
N ARG A 359 -28.34 11.49 -25.56
CA ARG A 359 -28.11 12.51 -26.60
C ARG A 359 -26.71 12.49 -27.22
N ILE A 360 -25.66 12.39 -26.40
CA ILE A 360 -24.28 12.67 -26.83
C ILE A 360 -23.45 11.38 -26.88
N MET A 361 -23.40 10.66 -25.75
CA MET A 361 -22.54 9.48 -25.57
C MET A 361 -22.64 8.39 -26.67
N PRO A 362 -23.80 8.09 -27.29
CA PRO A 362 -23.91 7.05 -28.33
C PRO A 362 -23.07 7.32 -29.58
N TYR A 363 -22.67 8.59 -29.80
CA TYR A 363 -21.89 8.99 -30.97
C TYR A 363 -20.38 9.09 -30.67
N VAL A 364 -19.96 9.04 -29.40
CA VAL A 364 -18.61 9.36 -28.94
C VAL A 364 -17.67 8.16 -29.04
N THR A 365 -16.50 8.35 -29.66
CA THR A 365 -15.39 7.38 -29.67
C THR A 365 -14.52 7.52 -28.41
N LEU A 366 -14.20 8.77 -28.04
CA LEU A 366 -13.45 9.12 -26.84
C LEU A 366 -14.14 10.24 -26.06
N LEU A 367 -14.53 9.96 -24.83
CA LEU A 367 -14.97 10.97 -23.87
C LEU A 367 -13.75 11.50 -23.09
N ILE A 368 -13.68 12.81 -22.90
CA ILE A 368 -12.72 13.51 -22.05
C ILE A 368 -13.54 14.30 -21.03
N ASN A 369 -13.74 13.73 -19.84
CA ASN A 369 -14.44 14.43 -18.76
C ASN A 369 -13.50 15.45 -18.12
N GLY A 370 -13.82 16.73 -18.26
CA GLY A 370 -13.11 17.86 -17.64
C GLY A 370 -13.91 18.59 -16.56
N THR A 371 -15.01 17.98 -16.10
CA THR A 371 -16.00 18.58 -15.20
C THR A 371 -15.92 17.95 -13.82
N GLY A 372 -15.46 18.71 -12.82
CA GLY A 372 -15.50 18.30 -11.42
C GLY A 372 -16.93 18.30 -10.86
N TRP A 373 -17.22 17.35 -9.99
CA TRP A 373 -18.53 17.06 -9.44
C TRP A 373 -18.60 17.39 -7.93
N SER A 374 -19.81 17.33 -7.34
CA SER A 374 -20.03 17.48 -5.90
C SER A 374 -21.35 16.82 -5.49
N SER A 375 -21.41 16.26 -4.29
CA SER A 375 -22.63 15.62 -3.78
C SER A 375 -23.83 16.59 -3.78
N GLY A 376 -24.99 16.10 -4.18
CA GLY A 376 -26.20 16.89 -4.42
C GLY A 376 -26.36 17.42 -5.85
N PHE A 377 -25.32 17.40 -6.68
CA PHE A 377 -25.42 17.72 -8.12
C PHE A 377 -25.71 16.46 -8.96
N PRO A 378 -26.45 16.57 -10.07
CA PRO A 378 -26.67 15.44 -10.98
C PRO A 378 -25.33 14.90 -11.53
N ARG A 379 -25.24 13.57 -11.67
CA ARG A 379 -24.10 12.93 -12.34
C ARG A 379 -24.11 13.29 -13.83
N LEU A 380 -22.94 13.30 -14.47
CA LEU A 380 -22.81 13.45 -15.92
C LEU A 380 -23.31 12.19 -16.64
N LEU A 381 -22.91 10.99 -16.16
CA LEU A 381 -23.29 9.72 -16.77
C LEU A 381 -23.37 8.60 -15.72
N SER A 382 -24.52 7.93 -15.65
CA SER A 382 -24.71 6.71 -14.85
C SER A 382 -24.20 5.46 -15.58
N THR A 383 -23.92 4.39 -14.84
CA THR A 383 -23.49 3.09 -15.40
C THR A 383 -24.54 2.52 -16.34
N LYS A 384 -25.82 2.66 -15.97
CA LYS A 384 -26.98 2.29 -16.80
C LYS A 384 -27.03 3.08 -18.11
N GLN A 385 -26.75 4.38 -18.08
CA GLN A 385 -26.71 5.22 -19.28
C GLN A 385 -25.50 4.93 -20.17
N LEU A 386 -24.33 4.56 -19.63
CA LEU A 386 -23.19 4.12 -20.44
C LEU A 386 -23.53 2.84 -21.22
N ALA A 387 -24.07 1.82 -20.54
CA ALA A 387 -24.52 0.58 -21.18
C ALA A 387 -25.60 0.85 -22.24
N GLY A 388 -26.59 1.69 -21.92
CA GLY A 388 -27.63 2.13 -22.86
C GLY A 388 -27.07 2.88 -24.06
N ALA A 389 -26.06 3.75 -23.87
CA ALA A 389 -25.44 4.49 -24.96
C ALA A 389 -24.67 3.58 -25.93
N ILE A 390 -23.94 2.59 -25.41
CA ILE A 390 -23.19 1.61 -26.22
C ILE A 390 -24.15 0.69 -26.99
N ALA A 391 -25.19 0.16 -26.34
CA ALA A 391 -26.22 -0.64 -27.00
C ALA A 391 -26.96 0.17 -28.09
N LYS A 392 -27.28 1.44 -27.81
CA LYS A 392 -27.88 2.36 -28.78
C LYS A 392 -26.93 2.59 -29.98
N ALA A 393 -25.65 2.84 -29.74
CA ALA A 393 -24.64 3.01 -30.79
C ALA A 393 -24.54 1.79 -31.72
N GLN A 394 -24.53 0.58 -31.14
CA GLN A 394 -24.56 -0.69 -31.89
C GLN A 394 -25.84 -0.81 -32.73
N SER A 395 -27.01 -0.48 -32.16
CA SER A 395 -28.30 -0.55 -32.87
C SER A 395 -28.44 0.41 -34.05
N MET A 396 -27.70 1.52 -34.08
CA MET A 396 -27.74 2.49 -35.20
C MET A 396 -27.03 2.01 -36.47
N ASN A 397 -26.29 0.89 -36.42
CA ASN A 397 -25.50 0.36 -37.54
C ASN A 397 -24.53 1.40 -38.15
N LEU A 398 -23.98 2.29 -37.33
CA LEU A 398 -23.04 3.32 -37.76
C LEU A 398 -21.68 2.72 -38.16
N PRO A 399 -20.98 3.30 -39.16
CA PRO A 399 -19.57 3.01 -39.40
C PRO A 399 -18.77 3.14 -38.10
N GLY A 400 -18.13 2.05 -37.69
CA GLY A 400 -17.33 2.00 -36.47
C GLY A 400 -18.10 2.00 -35.15
N ALA A 401 -19.37 1.57 -35.12
CA ALA A 401 -20.17 1.43 -33.90
C ALA A 401 -19.43 0.69 -32.75
N ALA A 402 -18.60 -0.30 -33.05
CA ALA A 402 -17.79 -1.06 -32.08
C ALA A 402 -16.72 -0.23 -31.33
N SER A 403 -16.37 0.97 -31.81
CA SER A 403 -15.46 1.90 -31.14
C SER A 403 -16.17 2.92 -30.22
N ARG A 404 -17.50 2.97 -30.23
CA ARG A 404 -18.26 3.97 -29.46
C ARG A 404 -18.29 3.59 -27.97
N GLY A 405 -18.01 4.58 -27.12
CA GLY A 405 -17.81 4.37 -25.68
C GLY A 405 -16.62 3.47 -25.31
N LYS A 406 -15.72 3.16 -26.25
CA LYS A 406 -14.63 2.19 -26.02
C LYS A 406 -13.45 2.78 -25.22
N CYS A 407 -13.32 4.11 -25.17
CA CYS A 407 -12.36 4.82 -24.32
C CYS A 407 -13.00 6.05 -23.63
N ILE A 408 -12.70 6.23 -22.34
CA ILE A 408 -13.09 7.38 -21.54
C ILE A 408 -11.89 7.84 -20.71
N GLY A 409 -11.48 9.09 -20.88
CA GLY A 409 -10.53 9.77 -20.01
C GLY A 409 -11.25 10.70 -19.04
N ASP A 410 -11.18 10.43 -17.75
CA ASP A 410 -11.69 11.31 -16.70
C ASP A 410 -10.54 12.10 -16.04
N ILE A 411 -10.47 13.38 -16.37
CA ILE A 411 -9.47 14.32 -15.83
C ILE A 411 -9.98 14.98 -14.52
N SER A 412 -11.26 14.81 -14.17
CA SER A 412 -11.76 15.19 -12.83
C SER A 412 -11.24 14.23 -11.75
N CYS A 413 -11.17 12.93 -12.07
CA CYS A 413 -10.79 11.86 -11.15
C CYS A 413 -11.71 11.76 -9.90
N ASP A 414 -12.96 12.24 -10.00
CA ASP A 414 -13.95 12.17 -8.92
C ASP A 414 -14.54 10.74 -8.81
N ILE A 415 -13.84 9.84 -8.10
CA ILE A 415 -14.23 8.43 -7.87
C ILE A 415 -15.69 8.34 -7.38
N GLY A 416 -16.50 7.52 -8.05
CA GLY A 416 -17.93 7.35 -7.79
C GLY A 416 -18.75 8.65 -7.93
N GLY A 417 -18.25 9.65 -8.66
CA GLY A 417 -18.76 11.02 -8.72
C GLY A 417 -19.46 11.37 -10.03
N GLY A 418 -18.83 12.23 -10.85
CA GLY A 418 -19.42 12.73 -12.10
C GLY A 418 -19.72 11.62 -13.11
N LEU A 419 -18.81 10.64 -13.21
CA LEU A 419 -19.04 9.35 -13.84
C LEU A 419 -19.27 8.31 -12.73
N GLU A 420 -20.43 7.65 -12.74
CA GLU A 420 -20.81 6.70 -11.67
C GLU A 420 -19.89 5.48 -11.59
N PHE A 421 -19.41 5.03 -12.74
CA PHE A 421 -18.54 3.86 -12.96
C PHE A 421 -17.04 4.19 -12.85
N LEU A 422 -16.67 5.38 -12.35
CA LEU A 422 -15.27 5.66 -12.03
C LEU A 422 -14.92 5.00 -10.69
N GLU A 423 -14.51 3.74 -10.76
CA GLU A 423 -14.19 2.88 -9.61
C GLU A 423 -12.85 3.27 -8.96
N GLN A 424 -11.86 3.69 -9.75
CA GLN A 424 -10.50 3.94 -9.27
C GLN A 424 -9.75 5.03 -10.06
N SER A 425 -8.77 5.66 -9.39
CA SER A 425 -7.78 6.58 -9.97
C SER A 425 -6.57 5.81 -10.50
N THR A 426 -6.13 6.07 -11.73
CA THR A 426 -4.92 5.47 -12.30
C THR A 426 -3.65 6.29 -12.01
N THR A 427 -2.48 5.84 -12.47
CA THR A 427 -1.18 6.51 -12.24
C THR A 427 -0.45 6.77 -13.56
N LEU A 428 0.56 7.66 -13.58
CA LEU A 428 1.39 7.82 -14.78
C LEU A 428 2.21 6.57 -15.15
N SER A 429 2.43 5.64 -14.21
CA SER A 429 3.04 4.33 -14.49
C SER A 429 2.06 3.43 -15.25
N GLU A 430 0.84 3.32 -14.71
CA GLU A 430 -0.24 2.46 -15.19
C GLU A 430 -1.46 3.36 -15.47
N PRO A 431 -1.58 3.97 -16.67
CA PRO A 431 -2.51 5.08 -16.91
C PRO A 431 -3.95 4.64 -17.13
N THR A 432 -4.21 3.36 -17.39
CA THR A 432 -5.52 2.87 -17.82
C THR A 432 -5.91 1.56 -17.16
N TYR A 433 -7.19 1.43 -16.80
CA TYR A 433 -7.81 0.15 -16.42
C TYR A 433 -8.98 -0.19 -17.37
N LYS A 434 -9.61 -1.34 -17.17
CA LYS A 434 -10.73 -1.84 -17.99
C LYS A 434 -12.00 -1.94 -17.15
N PHE A 435 -12.97 -1.08 -17.43
CA PHE A 435 -14.30 -1.15 -16.82
C PHE A 435 -15.19 -2.13 -17.60
N ALA A 436 -15.84 -3.07 -16.90
CA ALA A 436 -16.75 -4.05 -17.51
C ALA A 436 -18.17 -3.46 -17.61
N VAL A 437 -18.64 -3.15 -18.83
CA VAL A 437 -19.94 -2.50 -19.02
C VAL A 437 -21.07 -3.53 -18.92
N SER A 438 -21.81 -3.49 -17.81
CA SER A 438 -22.88 -4.43 -17.48
C SER A 438 -23.88 -4.61 -18.61
N ASN A 439 -24.31 -5.87 -18.83
CA ASN A 439 -25.21 -6.28 -19.93
C ASN A 439 -24.66 -6.05 -21.34
N THR A 440 -23.34 -5.87 -21.51
CA THR A 440 -22.65 -5.93 -22.81
C THR A 440 -21.51 -6.94 -22.75
N SER A 441 -21.15 -7.53 -23.90
CA SER A 441 -20.05 -8.50 -24.00
C SER A 441 -18.67 -7.82 -24.13
N GLY A 442 -18.42 -6.74 -23.40
CA GLY A 442 -17.20 -5.94 -23.57
C GLY A 442 -16.95 -4.85 -22.54
N HIS A 443 -15.73 -4.32 -22.61
CA HIS A 443 -15.19 -3.32 -21.70
C HIS A 443 -15.09 -1.92 -22.31
N THR A 444 -15.05 -0.91 -21.44
CA THR A 444 -14.55 0.45 -21.74
C THR A 444 -13.14 0.60 -21.16
N THR A 445 -12.22 1.20 -21.91
CA THR A 445 -10.91 1.60 -21.39
C THR A 445 -11.05 2.91 -20.62
N MET A 446 -10.70 2.90 -19.33
CA MET A 446 -10.76 4.06 -18.46
C MET A 446 -9.37 4.63 -18.25
N MET A 447 -9.18 5.94 -18.43
CA MET A 447 -7.98 6.69 -18.03
C MET A 447 -8.40 7.68 -16.95
N SER A 448 -7.83 7.63 -15.75
CA SER A 448 -8.25 8.44 -14.60
C SER A 448 -7.05 8.88 -13.74
N VAL A 449 -5.98 9.32 -14.40
CA VAL A 449 -4.67 9.53 -13.74
C VAL A 449 -4.71 10.66 -12.71
N ASP A 450 -4.43 10.36 -11.44
CA ASP A 450 -4.27 11.40 -10.41
C ASP A 450 -2.98 12.21 -10.66
N ILE A 451 -3.02 13.50 -10.28
CA ILE A 451 -1.94 14.47 -10.37
C ILE A 451 -1.33 14.61 -11.78
N LEU A 452 -2.12 14.39 -12.85
CA LEU A 452 -1.76 14.53 -14.28
C LEU A 452 -0.73 15.62 -14.64
N PRO A 453 -0.77 16.87 -14.10
CA PRO A 453 0.26 17.88 -14.36
C PRO A 453 1.71 17.49 -14.02
N THR A 454 1.93 16.44 -13.24
CA THR A 454 3.27 15.87 -12.95
C THR A 454 3.95 15.26 -14.19
N ALA A 455 3.19 14.94 -15.23
CA ALA A 455 3.73 14.55 -16.53
C ALA A 455 4.45 15.70 -17.25
N LEU A 456 4.06 16.96 -16.99
CA LEU A 456 4.52 18.16 -17.66
C LEU A 456 5.29 19.11 -16.70
N PRO A 457 6.30 18.62 -15.96
CA PRO A 457 6.74 19.33 -14.77
C PRO A 457 7.47 20.64 -15.07
N LEU A 458 8.09 20.78 -16.25
CA LEU A 458 8.82 21.98 -16.66
C LEU A 458 7.86 23.15 -16.86
N ASP A 459 7.00 23.06 -17.89
CA ASP A 459 6.03 24.10 -18.25
C ASP A 459 5.07 24.40 -17.09
N ALA A 460 4.66 23.36 -16.35
CA ALA A 460 3.80 23.52 -15.19
C ALA A 460 4.47 24.30 -14.05
N SER A 461 5.77 24.07 -13.79
CA SER A 461 6.52 24.82 -12.77
C SER A 461 6.81 26.25 -13.21
N GLN A 462 7.17 26.46 -14.48
CA GLN A 462 7.39 27.80 -15.04
C GLN A 462 6.14 28.68 -14.94
N HIS A 463 4.98 28.16 -15.36
CA HIS A 463 3.71 28.88 -15.22
C HIS A 463 3.35 29.10 -13.74
N PHE A 464 3.43 28.06 -12.91
CA PHE A 464 3.09 28.17 -11.48
C PHE A 464 3.96 29.20 -10.75
N SER A 465 5.28 29.15 -10.96
CA SER A 465 6.24 30.10 -10.40
C SER A 465 5.89 31.54 -10.81
N LYS A 466 5.60 31.77 -12.10
CA LYS A 466 5.21 33.09 -12.62
C LYS A 466 3.93 33.63 -11.97
N GLU A 467 2.88 32.82 -11.87
CA GLU A 467 1.62 33.24 -11.26
C GLU A 467 1.74 33.40 -9.72
N PHE A 468 2.62 32.65 -9.06
CA PHE A 468 2.86 32.76 -7.62
C PHE A 468 3.79 33.93 -7.22
N TYR A 469 4.73 34.31 -8.08
CA TYR A 469 5.79 35.29 -7.78
C TYR A 469 5.30 36.60 -7.12
N PRO A 470 4.21 37.25 -7.58
CA PRO A 470 3.72 38.49 -6.94
C PRO A 470 3.24 38.29 -5.49
N TYR A 471 2.59 37.15 -5.21
CA TYR A 471 2.16 36.79 -3.86
C TYR A 471 3.36 36.49 -2.96
N LEU A 472 4.42 35.87 -3.50
CA LEU A 472 5.66 35.62 -2.75
C LEU A 472 6.38 36.93 -2.40
N ARG A 473 6.51 37.87 -3.35
CA ARG A 473 7.11 39.20 -3.06
C ARG A 473 6.30 39.98 -2.02
N THR A 474 4.97 39.99 -2.13
CA THR A 474 4.09 40.64 -1.15
C THR A 474 4.23 39.99 0.24
N LEU A 475 4.32 38.65 0.32
CA LEU A 475 4.55 37.93 1.56
C LEU A 475 5.93 38.25 2.18
N ILE A 476 6.99 38.28 1.37
CA ILE A 476 8.34 38.67 1.78
C ILE A 476 8.36 40.11 2.32
N HIS A 477 7.73 41.04 1.60
CA HIS A 477 7.60 42.43 2.05
C HIS A 477 6.91 42.51 3.41
N ASN A 478 5.75 41.87 3.57
CA ASN A 478 4.98 41.90 4.81
C ASN A 478 5.77 41.30 6.00
N VAL A 479 6.55 40.23 5.80
CA VAL A 479 7.42 39.67 6.84
C VAL A 479 8.60 40.61 7.18
N LYS A 480 9.22 41.26 6.19
CA LYS A 480 10.30 42.25 6.40
C LYS A 480 9.83 43.45 7.22
N THR A 481 8.64 43.98 6.93
CA THR A 481 8.15 45.27 7.46
C THR A 481 7.31 45.15 8.73
N HIS A 482 6.53 44.08 8.89
CA HIS A 482 5.58 43.95 10.02
C HIS A 482 5.98 42.86 11.04
N GLY A 483 7.00 42.05 10.75
CA GLY A 483 7.60 41.09 11.68
C GLY A 483 6.61 40.02 12.16
N SER A 484 6.22 40.07 13.43
CA SER A 484 5.21 39.18 14.02
C SER A 484 3.76 39.68 13.86
N SER A 485 3.55 40.90 13.39
CA SER A 485 2.21 41.50 13.21
C SER A 485 1.65 41.24 11.80
N ASN A 486 0.40 40.77 11.72
CA ASN A 486 -0.31 40.50 10.45
C ASN A 486 -1.22 41.69 10.04
N GLU A 487 -0.91 42.91 10.48
CA GLU A 487 -1.69 44.12 10.14
C GLU A 487 -0.99 44.90 9.03
N TRP A 488 -1.57 44.94 7.83
CA TRP A 488 -1.09 45.80 6.76
C TRP A 488 -1.29 47.29 7.11
N LYS A 489 -0.21 48.08 7.12
CA LYS A 489 -0.22 49.51 7.49
C LYS A 489 0.23 50.43 6.35
N GLY A 490 -0.12 50.06 5.12
CA GLY A 490 0.13 50.84 3.90
C GLY A 490 1.04 50.13 2.90
N GLY A 491 0.92 50.54 1.63
CA GLY A 491 1.61 49.96 0.47
C GLY A 491 0.98 50.49 -0.81
N SER A 492 1.35 49.96 -1.99
CA SER A 492 0.64 50.30 -3.22
C SER A 492 -0.74 49.64 -3.27
N VAL A 493 -1.61 50.13 -4.17
CA VAL A 493 -2.93 49.52 -4.43
C VAL A 493 -2.79 48.05 -4.88
N GLN A 494 -1.68 47.70 -5.52
CA GLN A 494 -1.42 46.34 -5.99
C GLN A 494 -0.92 45.41 -4.87
N ASP A 495 -0.12 45.93 -3.92
CA ASP A 495 0.29 45.19 -2.71
C ASP A 495 -0.90 44.91 -1.79
N ALA A 496 -1.85 45.84 -1.70
CA ALA A 496 -3.09 45.66 -0.95
C ALA A 496 -3.88 44.45 -1.50
N LYS A 497 -4.08 44.37 -2.82
CA LYS A 497 -4.78 43.27 -3.49
C LYS A 497 -4.12 41.90 -3.27
N TYR A 498 -2.80 41.81 -3.40
CA TYR A 498 -2.09 40.55 -3.13
C TYR A 498 -2.09 40.20 -1.63
N THR A 499 -2.04 41.19 -0.73
CA THR A 499 -2.15 40.99 0.72
C THR A 499 -3.53 40.45 1.10
N GLU A 500 -4.61 41.02 0.57
CA GLU A 500 -5.96 40.47 0.77
C GLU A 500 -6.06 39.02 0.28
N ALA A 501 -5.51 38.71 -0.89
CA ALA A 501 -5.53 37.35 -1.44
C ALA A 501 -4.74 36.36 -0.56
N LEU A 502 -3.59 36.77 0.00
CA LEU A 502 -2.83 35.99 0.97
C LEU A 502 -3.62 35.76 2.28
N GLU A 503 -4.37 36.75 2.76
CA GLU A 503 -5.25 36.59 3.92
C GLU A 503 -6.47 35.70 3.62
N ARG A 504 -7.11 35.86 2.44
CA ARG A 504 -8.15 34.96 1.93
C ARG A 504 -7.66 33.51 1.80
N ALA A 505 -6.36 33.32 1.52
CA ALA A 505 -5.73 32.01 1.37
C ALA A 505 -5.12 31.44 2.67
N THR A 506 -5.11 32.20 3.75
CA THR A 506 -4.58 31.73 5.04
C THR A 506 -5.62 30.87 5.75
N ILE A 507 -5.26 29.62 6.04
CA ILE A 507 -6.14 28.68 6.75
C ILE A 507 -6.00 28.88 8.25
N ALA A 508 -4.76 28.93 8.73
CA ALA A 508 -4.42 29.10 10.14
C ALA A 508 -3.23 30.05 10.33
N SER A 509 -3.22 30.77 11.45
CA SER A 509 -2.12 31.65 11.85
C SER A 509 -2.15 31.85 13.36
N ARG A 510 -1.00 31.93 14.03
CA ARG A 510 -0.92 32.13 15.49
C ARG A 510 -1.75 31.12 16.30
N GLY A 511 -1.83 29.86 15.84
CA GLY A 511 -2.61 28.81 16.50
C GLY A 511 -4.12 28.93 16.30
N GLN A 512 -4.62 29.86 15.47
CA GLN A 512 -6.05 30.07 15.24
C GLN A 512 -6.42 29.83 13.78
N LEU A 513 -7.52 29.12 13.55
CA LEU A 513 -8.17 29.02 12.24
C LEU A 513 -8.80 30.37 11.85
N ARG A 514 -8.62 30.82 10.59
CA ARG A 514 -9.31 32.01 10.07
C ARG A 514 -10.82 31.77 9.99
N LYS A 515 -11.64 32.84 10.05
CA LYS A 515 -13.11 32.78 10.20
C LYS A 515 -13.80 31.77 9.27
N LYS A 516 -13.46 31.71 7.97
CA LYS A 516 -14.08 30.78 7.01
C LYS A 516 -13.70 29.29 7.23
N HIS A 517 -12.75 29.02 8.10
CA HIS A 517 -12.21 27.69 8.41
C HIS A 517 -12.50 27.23 9.84
N GLN A 518 -13.18 28.03 10.68
CA GLN A 518 -13.46 27.67 12.07
C GLN A 518 -14.27 26.37 12.24
N TRP A 519 -15.02 25.95 11.21
CA TRP A 519 -15.70 24.65 11.16
C TRP A 519 -14.75 23.44 11.18
N LEU A 520 -13.45 23.64 10.90
CA LEU A 520 -12.40 22.62 11.04
C LEU A 520 -11.90 22.46 12.49
N GLN A 521 -12.22 23.41 13.39
CA GLN A 521 -11.73 23.39 14.77
C GLN A 521 -12.12 22.11 15.54
N PRO A 522 -13.34 21.56 15.41
CA PRO A 522 -13.69 20.30 16.09
C PRO A 522 -12.83 19.11 15.64
N ALA A 523 -12.35 19.09 14.39
CA ALA A 523 -11.44 18.06 13.90
C ALA A 523 -10.02 18.24 14.47
N VAL A 524 -9.55 19.50 14.55
CA VAL A 524 -8.26 19.86 15.19
C VAL A 524 -8.28 19.55 16.69
N ASP A 525 -9.34 19.91 17.40
CA ASP A 525 -9.53 19.62 18.83
C ASP A 525 -9.55 18.11 19.08
N LYS A 526 -10.35 17.36 18.31
CA LYS A 526 -10.42 15.89 18.36
C LYS A 526 -9.04 15.25 18.12
N TRP A 527 -8.25 15.78 17.18
CA TRP A 527 -6.89 15.29 16.92
C TRP A 527 -5.94 15.58 18.09
N HIS A 528 -5.94 16.81 18.64
CA HIS A 528 -5.11 17.16 19.81
C HIS A 528 -5.53 16.40 21.07
N GLN A 529 -6.82 16.08 21.23
CA GLN A 529 -7.32 15.20 22.29
C GLN A 529 -6.81 13.76 22.11
N MET A 530 -6.86 13.22 20.88
CA MET A 530 -6.27 11.91 20.56
C MET A 530 -4.77 11.84 20.86
N GLN A 531 -3.99 12.88 20.52
CA GLN A 531 -2.56 12.91 20.84
C GLN A 531 -2.28 13.04 22.35
N ARG A 532 -3.07 13.83 23.09
CA ARG A 532 -2.91 13.94 24.54
C ARG A 532 -3.26 12.65 25.28
N GLY A 533 -4.15 11.83 24.72
CA GLY A 533 -4.39 10.45 25.18
C GLY A 533 -3.17 9.52 25.15
N ASN A 534 -2.12 9.86 24.41
CA ASN A 534 -0.83 9.15 24.45
C ASN A 534 0.17 9.73 25.47
N GLY A 535 -0.12 10.89 26.06
CA GLY A 535 0.84 11.69 26.85
C GLY A 535 0.60 11.73 28.36
N GLN A 536 -0.56 11.26 28.83
CA GLN A 536 -0.88 11.19 30.27
C GLN A 536 -1.40 9.79 30.63
N LEU A 537 -0.49 8.94 31.10
CA LEU A 537 -0.75 7.60 31.63
C LEU A 537 -0.31 7.47 33.09
N GLU A 538 -0.65 8.48 33.90
CA GLU A 538 -0.62 8.40 35.37
C GLU A 538 -1.98 8.83 35.94
N ASN A 539 -2.58 7.92 36.71
CA ASN A 539 -3.79 8.07 37.55
C ASN A 539 -5.16 8.32 36.87
N SER A 540 -6.01 7.28 37.00
CA SER A 540 -7.49 7.28 36.96
C SER A 540 -8.21 7.44 35.60
N ALA A 541 -9.41 6.84 35.53
CA ALA A 541 -10.29 6.66 34.36
C ALA A 541 -11.76 6.87 34.81
N PRO A 542 -12.81 6.83 33.94
CA PRO A 542 -12.84 6.50 32.51
C PRO A 542 -13.72 7.45 31.61
N VAL A 543 -13.95 7.02 30.35
CA VAL A 543 -14.95 7.51 29.34
C VAL A 543 -14.54 8.77 28.54
N GLN A 544 -14.25 8.71 27.22
CA GLN A 544 -15.11 8.54 26.01
C GLN A 544 -15.93 9.80 25.61
N LEU A 545 -16.20 10.13 24.33
CA LEU A 545 -16.46 9.33 23.11
C LEU A 545 -15.98 10.07 21.82
N GLY A 546 -16.11 9.48 20.62
CA GLY A 546 -15.71 10.15 19.37
C GLY A 546 -16.13 9.51 18.05
N GLY A 547 -17.44 9.41 17.77
CA GLY A 547 -18.01 8.96 16.49
C GLY A 547 -18.88 10.05 15.81
N THR A 548 -19.25 9.83 14.55
CA THR A 548 -20.14 10.69 13.75
C THR A 548 -21.60 10.31 13.97
N GLY A 549 -22.30 11.06 14.83
CA GLY A 549 -23.72 10.80 15.15
C GLY A 549 -24.68 11.69 14.37
N ALA A 550 -25.69 11.08 13.76
CA ALA A 550 -26.90 11.74 13.26
C ALA A 550 -28.11 10.81 13.50
N SER A 551 -29.22 11.38 13.98
CA SER A 551 -30.51 10.73 14.34
C SER A 551 -30.44 9.46 15.21
N VAL A 552 -31.01 9.56 16.42
CA VAL A 552 -31.22 8.42 17.34
C VAL A 552 -32.63 7.87 17.14
N ASP A 553 -32.77 6.54 17.02
CA ASP A 553 -34.04 5.84 17.26
C ASP A 553 -34.07 5.39 18.74
N PRO A 554 -34.95 5.95 19.59
CA PRO A 554 -34.81 5.85 21.04
C PRO A 554 -35.42 4.56 21.62
N GLY A 555 -34.64 3.48 21.68
CA GLY A 555 -35.07 2.28 22.41
C GLY A 555 -34.04 1.18 22.68
N VAL A 556 -33.09 0.93 21.77
CA VAL A 556 -32.26 -0.29 21.81
C VAL A 556 -30.80 0.00 22.16
N ARG A 557 -30.27 -0.68 23.19
CA ARG A 557 -28.83 -0.73 23.46
C ARG A 557 -28.13 -1.48 22.32
N LYS A 558 -27.21 -0.79 21.62
CA LYS A 558 -26.28 -1.44 20.68
C LYS A 558 -25.40 -2.47 21.38
N LYS A 559 -25.09 -3.55 20.65
CA LYS A 559 -24.11 -4.56 21.07
C LYS A 559 -22.70 -4.06 20.82
N LYS A 560 -21.70 -4.52 21.59
CA LYS A 560 -20.29 -4.09 21.44
C LYS A 560 -19.35 -5.25 21.16
N VAL A 561 -18.53 -5.12 20.11
CA VAL A 561 -17.41 -6.03 19.83
C VAL A 561 -16.08 -5.28 20.05
N LEU A 562 -15.14 -5.91 20.75
CA LEU A 562 -13.76 -5.42 20.90
C LEU A 562 -12.82 -6.31 20.09
N MET A 563 -12.08 -5.75 19.14
CA MET A 563 -11.09 -6.47 18.33
C MET A 563 -9.69 -5.99 18.67
N PHE A 564 -8.85 -6.87 19.21
CA PHE A 564 -7.43 -6.63 19.41
C PHE A 564 -6.62 -7.01 18.17
N GLY A 565 -5.81 -6.06 17.69
CA GLY A 565 -4.96 -6.20 16.52
C GLY A 565 -5.59 -5.65 15.23
N SER A 566 -4.77 -5.03 14.40
CA SER A 566 -5.13 -4.47 13.08
C SER A 566 -4.17 -4.97 11.99
N GLY A 567 -3.76 -6.23 12.06
CA GLY A 567 -2.84 -6.84 11.09
C GLY A 567 -3.51 -7.17 9.75
N MET A 568 -2.73 -7.73 8.82
CA MET A 568 -3.16 -7.99 7.43
C MET A 568 -4.43 -8.83 7.27
N VAL A 569 -4.82 -9.64 8.26
CA VAL A 569 -6.05 -10.47 8.24
C VAL A 569 -7.29 -9.80 8.86
N ALA A 570 -7.16 -8.61 9.45
CA ALA A 570 -8.26 -7.95 10.16
C ALA A 570 -9.32 -7.34 9.23
N GLY A 571 -8.93 -6.89 8.03
CA GLY A 571 -9.79 -6.13 7.11
C GLY A 571 -11.17 -6.75 6.86
N PRO A 572 -11.26 -7.99 6.35
CA PRO A 572 -12.54 -8.66 6.09
C PRO A 572 -13.38 -8.90 7.35
N ALA A 573 -12.74 -9.11 8.51
CA ALA A 573 -13.47 -9.24 9.78
C ALA A 573 -14.10 -7.90 10.20
N VAL A 574 -13.37 -6.79 10.03
CA VAL A 574 -13.85 -5.43 10.28
C VAL A 574 -15.01 -5.09 9.35
N GLN A 575 -14.88 -5.37 8.05
CA GLN A 575 -15.94 -5.15 7.04
C GLN A 575 -17.23 -5.89 7.43
N GLU A 576 -17.15 -7.20 7.68
CA GLU A 576 -18.33 -8.04 7.95
C GLU A 576 -19.07 -7.64 9.23
N ILE A 577 -18.33 -7.29 10.30
CA ILE A 577 -18.94 -6.79 11.54
C ILE A 577 -19.55 -5.39 11.33
N ALA A 578 -18.89 -4.53 10.55
CA ALA A 578 -19.34 -3.15 10.33
C ALA A 578 -20.66 -3.03 9.56
N LYS A 579 -21.00 -4.01 8.70
CA LYS A 579 -22.31 -4.12 8.01
C LYS A 579 -23.50 -4.07 8.99
N ARG A 580 -23.31 -4.49 10.25
CA ARG A 580 -24.36 -4.49 11.28
C ARG A 580 -24.43 -3.19 12.05
N SER A 581 -25.40 -2.34 11.71
CA SER A 581 -25.65 -1.06 12.38
C SER A 581 -26.02 -1.19 13.87
N ASP A 582 -26.52 -2.35 14.32
CA ASP A 582 -26.82 -2.67 15.73
C ASP A 582 -25.57 -2.99 16.57
N VAL A 583 -24.43 -3.23 15.92
CA VAL A 583 -23.14 -3.53 16.54
C VAL A 583 -22.20 -2.34 16.43
N ASP A 584 -21.64 -1.90 17.57
CA ASP A 584 -20.50 -0.99 17.61
C ASP A 584 -19.20 -1.80 17.73
N LEU A 585 -18.25 -1.58 16.80
CA LEU A 585 -16.95 -2.25 16.77
C LEU A 585 -15.86 -1.33 17.33
N VAL A 586 -15.09 -1.81 18.31
CA VAL A 586 -13.92 -1.12 18.88
C VAL A 586 -12.65 -1.85 18.48
N ILE A 587 -11.81 -1.23 17.66
CA ILE A 587 -10.50 -1.77 17.25
C ILE A 587 -9.42 -1.23 18.19
N ALA A 588 -8.77 -2.13 18.92
CA ALA A 588 -7.67 -1.85 19.85
C ALA A 588 -6.34 -2.27 19.22
N THR A 589 -5.42 -1.32 19.03
CA THR A 589 -4.15 -1.53 18.32
C THR A 589 -3.05 -0.59 18.84
N ASN A 590 -1.78 -0.95 18.66
CA ASN A 590 -0.66 -0.02 18.79
C ASN A 590 -0.35 0.72 17.48
N MET A 591 -0.92 0.28 16.34
CA MET A 591 -0.66 0.83 15.00
C MET A 591 -1.91 1.54 14.44
N LEU A 592 -2.29 2.67 15.07
CA LEU A 592 -3.51 3.41 14.71
C LEU A 592 -3.58 3.81 13.23
N GLY A 593 -2.44 4.16 12.62
CA GLY A 593 -2.37 4.54 11.21
C GLY A 593 -2.79 3.42 10.26
N GLU A 594 -2.38 2.17 10.53
CA GLU A 594 -2.77 1.01 9.71
C GLU A 594 -4.25 0.66 9.90
N ALA A 595 -4.75 0.66 11.14
CA ALA A 595 -6.17 0.44 11.43
C ALA A 595 -7.08 1.48 10.76
N GLN A 596 -6.68 2.74 10.76
CA GLN A 596 -7.38 3.81 10.06
C GLN A 596 -7.29 3.63 8.54
N GLN A 597 -6.12 3.28 7.98
CA GLN A 597 -5.98 3.02 6.54
C GLN A 597 -6.77 1.79 6.06
N GLN A 598 -6.92 0.75 6.88
CA GLN A 598 -7.76 -0.41 6.55
C GLN A 598 -9.24 -0.02 6.50
N ALA A 599 -9.75 0.69 7.52
CA ALA A 599 -11.13 1.16 7.49
C ALA A 599 -11.38 2.20 6.38
N ILE A 600 -10.44 3.12 6.12
CA ILE A 600 -10.55 4.10 5.03
C ILE A 600 -10.58 3.42 3.65
N ARG A 601 -9.81 2.34 3.45
CA ARG A 601 -9.82 1.53 2.22
C ARG A 601 -11.12 0.73 2.01
N HIS A 602 -11.88 0.45 3.07
CA HIS A 602 -12.95 -0.55 3.03
C HIS A 602 -14.29 -0.09 3.63
N GLY A 603 -14.46 1.21 3.94
CA GLY A 603 -15.72 1.74 4.45
C GLY A 603 -15.67 3.19 4.91
N GLN A 604 -15.97 4.13 4.01
CA GLN A 604 -16.38 5.50 4.40
C GLN A 604 -17.81 5.55 4.98
N GLU A 605 -18.55 4.44 4.94
CA GLU A 605 -20.00 4.40 5.19
C GLU A 605 -20.39 3.96 6.62
N HIS A 606 -19.46 3.41 7.40
CA HIS A 606 -19.75 2.68 8.63
C HIS A 606 -19.52 3.50 9.92
N ASN A 607 -20.54 4.27 10.32
CA ASN A 607 -20.56 5.13 11.51
C ASN A 607 -20.39 4.40 12.88
N ASN A 608 -20.32 3.08 12.90
CA ASN A 608 -20.25 2.22 14.09
C ASN A 608 -18.83 1.77 14.48
N ILE A 609 -17.80 2.04 13.67
CA ILE A 609 -16.41 1.68 13.96
C ILE A 609 -15.73 2.74 14.85
N LYS A 610 -14.99 2.29 15.88
CA LYS A 610 -14.28 3.11 16.86
C LYS A 610 -12.86 2.56 17.06
N TYR A 611 -11.90 3.42 17.41
CA TYR A 611 -10.49 3.03 17.58
C TYR A 611 -9.96 3.34 18.99
N ARG A 612 -9.03 2.53 19.47
CA ARG A 612 -8.27 2.73 20.72
C ARG A 612 -6.80 2.42 20.48
N ILE A 613 -5.93 3.27 21.02
CA ILE A 613 -4.51 2.93 21.14
C ILE A 613 -4.35 2.07 22.40
N VAL A 614 -3.73 0.90 22.27
CA VAL A 614 -3.54 -0.08 23.35
C VAL A 614 -2.16 -0.73 23.24
N ASP A 615 -1.47 -0.86 24.37
CA ASP A 615 -0.29 -1.70 24.54
C ASP A 615 -0.71 -2.96 25.32
N VAL A 616 -0.92 -4.07 24.61
CA VAL A 616 -1.42 -5.33 25.21
C VAL A 616 -0.42 -5.99 26.18
N GLY A 617 0.83 -5.50 26.24
CA GLY A 617 1.79 -5.86 27.29
C GLY A 617 1.49 -5.23 28.66
N ARG A 618 0.53 -4.30 28.75
CA ARG A 618 0.10 -3.62 29.98
C ARG A 618 -1.40 -3.79 30.20
N LYS A 619 -1.78 -4.70 31.10
CA LYS A 619 -3.17 -5.16 31.32
C LYS A 619 -4.13 -4.02 31.67
N GLU A 620 -3.62 -3.02 32.39
CA GLU A 620 -4.30 -1.82 32.86
C GLU A 620 -4.85 -0.97 31.69
N THR A 621 -4.19 -1.04 30.52
CA THR A 621 -4.55 -0.22 29.36
C THR A 621 -5.82 -0.70 28.65
N TYR A 622 -6.24 -1.97 28.86
CA TYR A 622 -7.34 -2.58 28.11
C TYR A 622 -8.39 -3.34 28.93
N GLU A 623 -8.17 -3.62 30.22
CA GLU A 623 -9.18 -4.22 31.10
C GLU A 623 -10.54 -3.52 30.97
N HIS A 624 -10.54 -2.19 31.02
CA HIS A 624 -11.76 -1.39 30.92
C HIS A 624 -12.48 -1.57 29.57
N LEU A 625 -11.76 -1.86 28.48
CA LEU A 625 -12.36 -2.12 27.16
C LEU A 625 -12.98 -3.51 27.11
N VAL A 626 -12.31 -4.52 27.68
CA VAL A 626 -12.85 -5.89 27.79
C VAL A 626 -14.15 -5.86 28.60
N LYS A 627 -14.15 -5.19 29.76
CA LYS A 627 -15.33 -4.98 30.61
C LYS A 627 -16.49 -4.32 29.87
N ASP A 628 -16.19 -3.36 28.99
CA ASP A 628 -17.17 -2.59 28.21
C ASP A 628 -17.76 -3.37 27.04
N ALA A 629 -17.10 -4.43 26.54
CA ALA A 629 -17.50 -5.23 25.39
C ALA A 629 -18.57 -6.29 25.73
N ASP A 630 -19.22 -6.84 24.71
CA ASP A 630 -20.09 -8.02 24.83
C ASP A 630 -19.37 -9.28 24.29
N VAL A 631 -18.61 -9.15 23.20
CA VAL A 631 -17.68 -10.17 22.67
C VAL A 631 -16.31 -9.55 22.37
N VAL A 632 -15.23 -10.30 22.64
CA VAL A 632 -13.84 -9.94 22.35
C VAL A 632 -13.29 -10.82 21.23
N ILE A 633 -12.51 -10.24 20.31
CA ILE A 633 -11.78 -10.91 19.25
C ILE A 633 -10.29 -10.63 19.45
N SER A 634 -9.43 -11.65 19.37
CA SER A 634 -7.97 -11.49 19.38
C SER A 634 -7.35 -11.97 18.06
N LEU A 635 -6.82 -11.01 17.29
CA LEU A 635 -5.96 -11.21 16.13
C LEU A 635 -4.48 -10.84 16.46
N LEU A 636 -4.12 -10.95 17.74
CA LEU A 636 -2.77 -10.73 18.27
C LEU A 636 -1.85 -11.93 18.01
N PRO A 637 -0.51 -11.76 18.13
CA PRO A 637 0.42 -12.87 18.27
C PRO A 637 0.03 -13.80 19.42
N ALA A 638 0.13 -15.11 19.21
CA ALA A 638 -0.46 -16.13 20.09
C ALA A 638 0.04 -16.13 21.55
N ALA A 639 1.19 -15.49 21.82
CA ALA A 639 1.70 -15.31 23.18
C ALA A 639 0.75 -14.51 24.09
N PHE A 640 0.00 -13.55 23.54
CA PHE A 640 -0.90 -12.69 24.33
C PHE A 640 -2.27 -13.32 24.63
N HIS A 641 -2.64 -14.42 23.96
CA HIS A 641 -4.01 -14.95 24.04
C HIS A 641 -4.40 -15.45 25.43
N VAL A 642 -3.44 -15.99 26.20
CA VAL A 642 -3.71 -16.49 27.57
C VAL A 642 -4.05 -15.34 28.52
N ASP A 643 -3.32 -14.22 28.44
CA ASP A 643 -3.58 -13.02 29.24
C ASP A 643 -4.92 -12.34 28.87
N VAL A 644 -5.23 -12.27 27.57
CA VAL A 644 -6.52 -11.74 27.10
C VAL A 644 -7.67 -12.66 27.50
N ALA A 645 -7.49 -13.99 27.45
CA ALA A 645 -8.49 -14.96 27.89
C ALA A 645 -8.75 -14.90 29.41
N ASP A 646 -7.70 -14.79 30.22
CA ASP A 646 -7.78 -14.60 31.67
C ASP A 646 -8.53 -13.30 32.04
N MET A 647 -8.26 -12.21 31.31
CA MET A 647 -8.98 -10.95 31.43
C MET A 647 -10.46 -11.06 31.02
N CYS A 648 -10.77 -11.84 29.98
CA CYS A 648 -12.14 -12.10 29.52
C CYS A 648 -12.92 -12.93 30.54
N ILE A 649 -12.35 -14.01 31.09
CA ILE A 649 -12.93 -14.79 32.19
C ILE A 649 -13.25 -13.87 33.38
N SER A 650 -12.28 -13.05 33.79
CA SER A 650 -12.40 -12.17 34.96
C SER A 650 -13.47 -11.06 34.81
N ASN A 651 -13.95 -10.82 33.58
CA ASN A 651 -15.01 -9.87 33.26
C ASN A 651 -16.29 -10.54 32.69
N SER A 652 -16.39 -11.88 32.74
CA SER A 652 -17.46 -12.69 32.12
C SER A 652 -17.74 -12.35 30.65
N LYS A 653 -16.68 -12.29 29.82
CA LYS A 653 -16.73 -11.97 28.38
C LYS A 653 -16.32 -13.16 27.54
N HIS A 654 -16.96 -13.32 26.39
CA HIS A 654 -16.57 -14.33 25.40
C HIS A 654 -15.37 -13.85 24.56
N LEU A 655 -14.46 -14.77 24.22
CA LEU A 655 -13.28 -14.49 23.40
C LEU A 655 -13.28 -15.37 22.14
N ILE A 656 -12.95 -14.79 20.99
CA ILE A 656 -12.80 -15.46 19.69
C ILE A 656 -11.36 -15.28 19.19
N THR A 657 -10.66 -16.34 18.78
CA THR A 657 -9.29 -16.24 18.21
C THR A 657 -9.04 -17.20 17.03
N ALA A 658 -8.25 -16.75 16.06
CA ALA A 658 -7.83 -17.53 14.89
C ALA A 658 -6.61 -18.43 15.16
N SER A 659 -6.41 -18.87 16.41
CA SER A 659 -5.17 -19.52 16.85
C SER A 659 -5.41 -20.85 17.54
N TYR A 660 -4.43 -21.73 17.39
CA TYR A 660 -4.33 -23.04 18.06
C TYR A 660 -4.51 -22.93 19.59
N ILE A 661 -5.22 -23.90 20.18
CA ILE A 661 -5.38 -24.02 21.63
C ILE A 661 -4.04 -24.45 22.25
N SER A 662 -3.39 -23.52 22.94
CA SER A 662 -2.18 -23.80 23.73
C SER A 662 -2.50 -24.56 25.03
N GLU A 663 -1.46 -25.07 25.70
CA GLU A 663 -1.63 -25.66 27.03
C GLU A 663 -2.11 -24.62 28.06
N GLY A 664 -1.55 -23.41 28.03
CA GLY A 664 -2.02 -22.29 28.83
C GLY A 664 -3.49 -21.95 28.58
N MET A 665 -3.99 -22.06 27.34
CA MET A 665 -5.41 -21.93 27.05
C MET A 665 -6.22 -23.11 27.62
N ARG A 666 -5.79 -24.38 27.46
CA ARG A 666 -6.47 -25.55 28.05
C ARG A 666 -6.66 -25.40 29.57
N ASN A 667 -5.65 -24.89 30.26
CA ASN A 667 -5.67 -24.70 31.71
C ASN A 667 -6.66 -23.62 32.19
N LEU A 668 -7.28 -22.87 31.28
CA LEU A 668 -8.37 -21.92 31.57
C LEU A 668 -9.78 -22.53 31.43
N HIS A 669 -9.92 -23.79 30.97
CA HIS A 669 -11.22 -24.37 30.60
C HIS A 669 -12.24 -24.34 31.76
N ASP A 670 -11.88 -24.86 32.94
CA ASP A 670 -12.79 -24.95 34.08
C ASP A 670 -13.15 -23.56 34.64
N ARG A 671 -12.21 -22.61 34.62
CA ARG A 671 -12.46 -21.21 35.01
C ARG A 671 -13.41 -20.52 34.02
N ALA A 672 -13.28 -20.79 32.73
CA ALA A 672 -14.21 -20.31 31.71
C ALA A 672 -15.61 -20.93 31.87
N LEU A 673 -15.71 -22.23 32.18
CA LEU A 673 -17.00 -22.85 32.53
C LEU A 673 -17.65 -22.19 33.76
N GLN A 674 -16.89 -21.98 34.83
CA GLN A 674 -17.38 -21.34 36.07
C GLN A 674 -17.84 -19.89 35.87
N ALA A 675 -17.27 -19.16 34.91
CA ALA A 675 -17.62 -17.77 34.60
C ALA A 675 -18.75 -17.60 33.55
N ASP A 676 -19.37 -18.70 33.09
CA ASP A 676 -20.24 -18.78 31.90
C ASP A 676 -19.61 -18.19 30.63
N VAL A 677 -18.30 -18.43 30.42
CA VAL A 677 -17.53 -17.88 29.30
C VAL A 677 -17.22 -18.93 28.24
N LEU A 678 -17.46 -18.57 26.98
CA LEU A 678 -16.87 -19.24 25.82
C LEU A 678 -15.53 -18.60 25.46
N LEU A 679 -14.47 -19.41 25.38
CA LEU A 679 -13.21 -19.07 24.72
C LEU A 679 -13.13 -19.92 23.44
N LEU A 680 -13.60 -19.38 22.32
CA LEU A 680 -13.58 -20.03 21.02
C LEU A 680 -12.25 -19.75 20.33
N ASN A 681 -11.45 -20.79 20.18
CA ASN A 681 -10.19 -20.78 19.46
C ASN A 681 -10.37 -21.45 18.09
N GLU A 682 -9.28 -21.55 17.34
CA GLU A 682 -9.21 -22.40 16.14
C GLU A 682 -10.28 -22.10 15.09
N ILE A 683 -10.58 -20.81 14.86
CA ILE A 683 -11.61 -20.36 13.89
C ILE A 683 -11.07 -19.34 12.87
N GLY A 684 -9.93 -19.66 12.25
CA GLY A 684 -9.39 -18.98 11.06
C GLY A 684 -9.48 -19.88 9.81
N LEU A 685 -8.38 -20.01 9.04
CA LEU A 685 -8.26 -20.92 7.89
C LEU A 685 -7.76 -22.32 8.30
N ASP A 686 -6.51 -22.39 8.75
CA ASP A 686 -5.84 -23.52 9.38
C ASP A 686 -5.12 -22.94 10.62
N PRO A 687 -5.68 -23.09 11.83
CA PRO A 687 -6.86 -23.90 12.18
C PRO A 687 -8.17 -23.12 12.00
N GLY A 688 -9.18 -23.72 11.38
CA GLY A 688 -10.55 -23.18 11.33
C GLY A 688 -11.43 -23.77 10.23
N ILE A 689 -11.45 -23.17 9.03
CA ILE A 689 -12.18 -23.72 7.87
C ILE A 689 -11.84 -25.21 7.69
N ASP A 690 -10.57 -25.59 7.86
CA ASP A 690 -10.13 -26.98 7.76
C ASP A 690 -10.80 -27.89 8.81
N HIS A 691 -10.95 -27.45 10.06
CA HIS A 691 -11.63 -28.19 11.12
C HIS A 691 -13.14 -28.26 10.85
N CYS A 692 -13.78 -27.13 10.49
CA CYS A 692 -15.20 -27.07 10.18
C CYS A 692 -15.59 -28.03 9.04
N SER A 693 -14.86 -27.97 7.93
CA SER A 693 -15.11 -28.80 6.75
C SER A 693 -14.75 -30.27 6.97
N ALA A 694 -13.64 -30.57 7.66
CA ALA A 694 -13.28 -31.95 8.02
C ALA A 694 -14.35 -32.60 8.92
N ILE A 695 -14.83 -31.90 9.95
CA ILE A 695 -15.85 -32.41 10.87
C ILE A 695 -17.19 -32.61 10.15
N SER A 696 -17.60 -31.65 9.30
CA SER A 696 -18.81 -31.77 8.47
C SER A 696 -18.76 -33.01 7.57
N LEU A 697 -17.72 -33.14 6.73
CA LEU A 697 -17.53 -34.27 5.82
C LEU A 697 -17.48 -35.61 6.56
N VAL A 698 -16.67 -35.71 7.62
CA VAL A 698 -16.50 -36.94 8.39
C VAL A 698 -17.78 -37.34 9.12
N ASN A 699 -18.57 -36.39 9.62
CA ASN A 699 -19.87 -36.69 10.24
C ASN A 699 -20.92 -37.11 9.20
N ASN A 700 -20.94 -36.48 8.01
CA ASN A 700 -21.83 -36.88 6.92
C ASN A 700 -21.53 -38.31 6.43
N LEU A 701 -20.25 -38.69 6.34
CA LEU A 701 -19.83 -40.05 5.97
C LEU A 701 -20.22 -41.08 7.03
N LYS A 702 -20.03 -40.79 8.32
CA LYS A 702 -20.51 -41.66 9.42
C LYS A 702 -22.03 -41.79 9.43
N ALA A 703 -22.77 -40.73 9.12
CA ALA A 703 -24.24 -40.75 9.03
C ALA A 703 -24.75 -41.63 7.87
N GLN A 704 -23.95 -41.78 6.80
CA GLN A 704 -24.17 -42.78 5.72
C GLN A 704 -23.74 -44.21 6.13
N GLY A 705 -23.30 -44.42 7.38
CA GLY A 705 -22.80 -45.70 7.88
C GLY A 705 -21.40 -46.08 7.37
N LYS A 706 -20.65 -45.16 6.75
CA LYS A 706 -19.35 -45.44 6.14
C LYS A 706 -18.22 -45.36 7.17
N GLU A 707 -17.26 -46.27 7.06
CA GLU A 707 -16.07 -46.33 7.93
C GLU A 707 -14.91 -45.53 7.32
N VAL A 708 -14.34 -44.56 8.05
CA VAL A 708 -13.16 -43.80 7.60
C VAL A 708 -11.87 -44.57 7.86
N VAL A 709 -11.12 -44.88 6.79
CA VAL A 709 -9.88 -45.67 6.84
C VAL A 709 -8.62 -44.89 6.47
N SER A 710 -8.75 -43.75 5.78
CA SER A 710 -7.68 -42.76 5.59
C SER A 710 -8.25 -41.36 5.73
N PHE A 711 -7.51 -40.46 6.36
CA PHE A 711 -7.76 -39.01 6.36
C PHE A 711 -6.45 -38.27 6.07
N THR A 712 -6.45 -37.43 5.03
CA THR A 712 -5.37 -36.46 4.79
C THR A 712 -5.96 -35.07 4.59
N SER A 713 -5.25 -34.05 5.05
CA SER A 713 -5.66 -32.65 4.94
C SER A 713 -4.44 -31.77 4.69
N PHE A 714 -4.46 -31.01 3.60
CA PHE A 714 -3.34 -30.17 3.19
C PHE A 714 -3.81 -28.74 2.88
N CYS A 715 -3.14 -27.75 3.49
CA CYS A 715 -3.51 -26.34 3.37
C CYS A 715 -2.30 -25.45 3.00
N GLY A 716 -2.48 -24.45 2.15
CA GLY A 716 -1.42 -23.52 1.77
C GLY A 716 -1.94 -22.17 1.32
N GLY A 717 -1.54 -21.12 2.05
CA GLY A 717 -1.48 -19.76 1.51
C GLY A 717 -0.18 -19.58 0.73
N LEU A 718 -0.30 -19.35 -0.58
CA LEU A 718 0.75 -19.29 -1.59
C LEU A 718 0.60 -18.00 -2.42
N PRO A 719 1.59 -17.59 -3.22
CA PRO A 719 1.31 -16.73 -4.37
C PRO A 719 0.38 -17.45 -5.34
N ALA A 720 -0.42 -16.70 -6.10
CA ALA A 720 -1.06 -17.24 -7.30
C ALA A 720 0.02 -17.67 -8.34
N PRO A 721 -0.27 -18.60 -9.27
CA PRO A 721 0.73 -19.11 -10.22
C PRO A 721 1.35 -18.03 -11.14
N ASP A 722 0.62 -16.94 -11.40
CA ASP A 722 1.09 -15.75 -12.13
C ASP A 722 1.99 -14.82 -11.27
N SER A 723 1.94 -14.98 -9.95
CA SER A 723 2.51 -14.07 -8.95
C SER A 723 3.76 -14.64 -8.28
N ILE A 724 4.26 -15.80 -8.71
CA ILE A 724 5.55 -16.38 -8.25
C ILE A 724 6.79 -15.69 -8.85
N PHE A 725 6.61 -14.79 -9.81
CA PHE A 725 7.72 -14.16 -10.55
C PHE A 725 8.26 -12.90 -9.88
N ASP A 726 9.49 -12.55 -10.24
CA ASP A 726 10.16 -11.28 -9.96
C ASP A 726 9.98 -10.35 -11.14
N GLY A 727 9.17 -9.29 -10.97
CA GLY A 727 8.86 -8.31 -12.02
C GLY A 727 10.06 -7.53 -12.56
N THR A 728 11.26 -7.67 -11.97
CA THR A 728 12.50 -7.07 -12.50
C THR A 728 13.35 -8.03 -13.33
N SER A 729 13.18 -9.34 -13.18
CA SER A 729 14.01 -10.37 -13.82
C SER A 729 13.23 -11.38 -14.66
N GLY A 730 11.89 -11.37 -14.61
CA GLY A 730 11.01 -12.32 -15.31
C GLY A 730 11.13 -13.76 -14.83
N SER A 731 11.98 -14.02 -13.83
CA SER A 731 12.26 -15.35 -13.28
C SER A 731 11.42 -15.60 -12.04
N ALA A 732 11.18 -16.86 -11.67
CA ALA A 732 10.51 -17.18 -10.41
C ALA A 732 11.37 -16.74 -9.21
N VAL A 733 10.73 -16.18 -8.15
CA VAL A 733 11.44 -15.87 -6.90
C VAL A 733 11.97 -17.16 -6.27
N PRO A 734 13.12 -17.18 -5.57
CA PRO A 734 13.82 -18.44 -5.26
C PRO A 734 13.00 -19.49 -4.49
N LEU A 735 12.22 -19.06 -3.49
CA LEU A 735 11.33 -19.94 -2.72
C LEU A 735 9.95 -20.19 -3.38
N LYS A 736 9.65 -19.54 -4.53
CA LYS A 736 8.32 -19.47 -5.15
C LYS A 736 7.22 -19.04 -4.16
N TYR A 737 7.59 -18.31 -3.11
CA TYR A 737 6.75 -18.00 -1.95
C TYR A 737 6.84 -16.52 -1.62
N LYS A 738 5.70 -15.89 -1.31
CA LYS A 738 5.60 -14.50 -0.87
C LYS A 738 4.73 -14.43 0.39
N PHE A 739 5.02 -13.46 1.26
CA PHE A 739 4.50 -13.41 2.61
C PHE A 739 3.32 -12.44 2.74
N SER A 740 2.13 -12.98 3.04
CA SER A 740 0.93 -12.24 3.44
C SER A 740 0.78 -12.14 4.98
N TRP A 741 1.79 -12.60 5.73
CA TRP A 741 1.87 -12.61 7.19
C TRP A 741 3.34 -12.74 7.65
N SER A 742 3.62 -12.62 8.96
CA SER A 742 5.00 -12.54 9.47
C SER A 742 5.85 -13.80 9.17
N PRO A 743 7.01 -13.69 8.48
CA PRO A 743 7.82 -14.85 8.11
C PRO A 743 8.33 -15.70 9.28
N VAL A 744 8.48 -15.10 10.47
CA VAL A 744 9.00 -15.76 11.68
C VAL A 744 8.24 -17.06 11.99
N GLY A 745 6.92 -17.10 11.78
CA GLY A 745 6.13 -18.30 12.04
C GLY A 745 6.32 -19.41 11.00
N VAL A 746 6.64 -19.07 9.74
CA VAL A 746 7.01 -20.06 8.71
C VAL A 746 8.37 -20.68 9.04
N LEU A 747 9.36 -19.85 9.38
CA LEU A 747 10.70 -20.32 9.74
C LEU A 747 10.69 -21.17 11.01
N ARG A 748 9.93 -20.75 12.05
CA ARG A 748 9.77 -21.56 13.27
C ARG A 748 9.00 -22.85 13.02
N ALA A 749 8.01 -22.88 12.13
CA ALA A 749 7.34 -24.13 11.74
C ALA A 749 8.28 -25.10 11.01
N ALA A 750 9.17 -24.60 10.15
CA ALA A 750 10.19 -25.39 9.47
C ALA A 750 11.27 -25.99 10.41
N ASN A 751 11.25 -25.64 11.71
CA ASN A 751 12.07 -26.23 12.77
C ASN A 751 11.30 -27.11 13.75
N GLN A 752 9.96 -27.24 13.63
CA GLN A 752 9.15 -28.04 14.55
C GLN A 752 9.13 -29.51 14.12
N GLY A 753 9.42 -30.42 15.06
CA GLY A 753 9.25 -31.86 14.83
C GLY A 753 7.79 -32.24 14.59
N VAL A 754 7.57 -33.35 13.91
CA VAL A 754 6.23 -33.78 13.47
C VAL A 754 5.92 -35.21 13.84
N ARG A 755 4.62 -35.52 13.95
CA ARG A 755 4.10 -36.85 14.27
C ARG A 755 2.77 -37.07 13.55
N TYR A 756 2.64 -38.21 12.88
CA TYR A 756 1.43 -38.53 12.11
C TYR A 756 1.28 -40.05 11.94
N LEU A 757 0.13 -40.49 11.43
CA LEU A 757 -0.12 -41.90 11.12
C LEU A 757 -0.06 -42.10 9.61
N LEU A 758 0.72 -43.09 9.15
CA LEU A 758 0.80 -43.49 7.74
C LEU A 758 1.00 -45.00 7.67
N ASN A 759 0.20 -45.71 6.86
CA ASN A 759 0.23 -47.17 6.72
C ASN A 759 0.16 -47.94 8.06
N GLY A 760 -0.61 -47.44 9.03
CA GLY A 760 -0.74 -47.99 10.37
C GLY A 760 0.46 -47.75 11.29
N ARG A 761 1.50 -47.05 10.81
CA ARG A 761 2.71 -46.71 11.58
C ARG A 761 2.64 -45.26 12.03
N ILE A 762 2.98 -45.01 13.30
CA ILE A 762 3.15 -43.65 13.80
C ILE A 762 4.54 -43.17 13.38
N VAL A 763 4.61 -42.33 12.36
CA VAL A 763 5.84 -41.63 11.98
C VAL A 763 6.12 -40.53 13.00
N ARG A 764 7.40 -40.35 13.35
CA ARG A 764 7.90 -39.22 14.12
C ARG A 764 9.18 -38.74 13.45
N LEU A 765 9.29 -37.44 13.20
CA LEU A 765 10.50 -36.81 12.66
C LEU A 765 10.94 -35.70 13.59
N LEU A 766 12.25 -35.56 13.78
CA LEU A 766 12.79 -34.41 14.49
C LEU A 766 12.66 -33.17 13.61
N GLY A 767 12.80 -31.99 14.23
CA GLY A 767 12.69 -30.73 13.52
C GLY A 767 13.68 -30.64 12.37
N GLU A 768 14.88 -31.18 12.52
CA GLU A 768 15.95 -31.19 11.52
C GLU A 768 15.63 -31.99 10.24
N ASP A 769 14.89 -33.09 10.35
CA ASP A 769 14.55 -33.99 9.24
C ASP A 769 13.33 -33.54 8.42
N LEU A 770 12.52 -32.61 8.95
CA LEU A 770 11.19 -32.28 8.41
C LEU A 770 11.22 -31.93 6.91
N LEU A 771 12.12 -31.04 6.48
CA LEU A 771 12.19 -30.59 5.09
C LEU A 771 12.90 -31.61 4.18
N ARG A 772 13.76 -32.47 4.74
CA ARG A 772 14.32 -33.65 4.04
C ARG A 772 13.29 -34.77 3.87
N SER A 773 12.14 -34.67 4.54
CA SER A 773 11.04 -35.63 4.52
C SER A 773 9.75 -35.05 3.92
N GLY A 774 9.86 -33.95 3.15
CA GLY A 774 8.73 -33.36 2.43
C GLY A 774 8.23 -34.26 1.30
N PHE A 775 6.93 -34.26 1.07
CA PHE A 775 6.25 -35.02 0.02
C PHE A 775 6.41 -34.27 -1.32
N PRO A 776 7.26 -34.73 -2.28
CA PRO A 776 7.71 -33.91 -3.40
C PRO A 776 6.63 -33.64 -4.46
N ARG A 777 5.51 -34.36 -4.44
CA ARG A 777 4.33 -34.13 -5.27
C ARG A 777 3.07 -34.62 -4.57
N LEU A 778 2.01 -33.80 -4.55
CA LEU A 778 0.68 -34.16 -4.08
C LEU A 778 -0.40 -33.87 -5.15
N PRO A 779 -1.28 -34.82 -5.50
CA PRO A 779 -2.34 -34.62 -6.47
C PRO A 779 -3.54 -33.89 -5.84
N ILE A 780 -3.58 -32.57 -5.95
CA ILE A 780 -4.69 -31.74 -5.47
C ILE A 780 -5.74 -31.54 -6.59
N PRO A 781 -6.99 -32.03 -6.47
CA PRO A 781 -7.92 -32.15 -7.61
C PRO A 781 -8.29 -30.84 -8.31
N LEU A 782 -8.35 -29.73 -7.58
CA LEU A 782 -8.70 -28.41 -8.10
C LEU A 782 -7.48 -27.65 -8.67
N MET A 783 -6.28 -28.22 -8.57
CA MET A 783 -5.01 -27.62 -9.01
C MET A 783 -4.42 -28.37 -10.22
N GLN A 784 -5.26 -28.81 -11.15
CA GLN A 784 -4.80 -29.57 -12.32
C GLN A 784 -3.79 -28.77 -13.16
N GLY A 785 -2.66 -29.38 -13.49
CA GLY A 785 -1.55 -28.73 -14.19
C GLY A 785 -0.60 -27.91 -13.28
N VAL A 786 -0.88 -27.80 -11.98
CA VAL A 786 -0.01 -27.12 -11.01
C VAL A 786 0.58 -28.14 -10.04
N GLU A 787 1.88 -28.42 -10.17
CA GLU A 787 2.59 -29.28 -9.21
C GLU A 787 2.75 -28.58 -7.86
N LEU A 788 2.46 -29.29 -6.78
CA LEU A 788 2.61 -28.85 -5.39
C LEU A 788 3.33 -29.93 -4.58
N GLU A 789 4.23 -29.51 -3.70
CA GLU A 789 4.86 -30.34 -2.67
C GLU A 789 4.16 -30.13 -1.30
N GLY A 790 4.30 -31.08 -0.39
CA GLY A 790 3.67 -31.05 0.93
C GLY A 790 4.65 -31.23 2.08
N ILE A 791 4.38 -30.59 3.20
CA ILE A 791 5.13 -30.68 4.46
C ILE A 791 4.18 -31.17 5.54
N ALA A 792 4.56 -32.11 6.40
CA ALA A 792 3.69 -32.54 7.51
C ALA A 792 3.58 -31.43 8.59
N ASN A 793 2.41 -31.30 9.24
CA ASN A 793 2.14 -30.25 10.22
C ASN A 793 2.03 -30.80 11.65
N ARG A 794 3.05 -30.49 12.48
CA ARG A 794 3.12 -30.76 13.94
C ARG A 794 2.67 -32.19 14.29
N ASP A 795 1.90 -32.38 15.36
CA ASP A 795 1.29 -33.66 15.70
C ASP A 795 -0.14 -33.74 15.13
N SER A 796 -0.35 -34.64 14.18
CA SER A 796 -1.65 -34.96 13.59
C SER A 796 -2.49 -35.91 14.46
N MET A 797 -1.90 -36.60 15.44
CA MET A 797 -2.58 -37.64 16.22
C MET A 797 -3.79 -37.14 17.05
N PRO A 798 -3.79 -35.94 17.66
CA PRO A 798 -4.97 -35.43 18.39
C PRO A 798 -6.24 -35.32 17.54
N TYR A 799 -6.09 -35.11 16.22
CA TYR A 799 -7.21 -35.00 15.29
C TYR A 799 -7.96 -36.31 15.08
N ARG A 800 -7.40 -37.45 15.51
CA ARG A 800 -8.15 -38.70 15.63
C ARG A 800 -9.35 -38.53 16.56
N ASP A 801 -9.19 -37.74 17.61
CA ASP A 801 -10.19 -37.57 18.66
C ASP A 801 -11.09 -36.38 18.30
N THR A 802 -10.51 -35.25 17.85
CA THR A 802 -11.24 -34.06 17.37
C THR A 802 -12.24 -34.38 16.25
N TYR A 803 -11.85 -35.22 15.28
CA TYR A 803 -12.71 -35.62 14.16
C TYR A 803 -13.47 -36.94 14.45
N GLY A 804 -13.38 -37.47 15.67
CA GLY A 804 -14.06 -38.70 16.10
C GLY A 804 -13.73 -39.92 15.23
N LEU A 805 -12.48 -40.06 14.77
CA LEU A 805 -11.93 -41.18 14.01
C LEU A 805 -11.54 -42.36 14.92
N GLN A 806 -12.35 -42.59 15.96
CA GLN A 806 -12.22 -43.69 16.92
C GLN A 806 -13.11 -44.86 16.52
N GLY A 807 -12.83 -45.47 15.36
CA GLY A 807 -13.47 -46.70 14.89
C GLY A 807 -12.46 -47.83 14.73
N ALA A 808 -12.85 -49.04 15.15
CA ALA A 808 -12.37 -50.40 14.79
C ALA A 808 -10.86 -50.71 14.54
N GLY A 809 -9.94 -49.80 14.79
CA GLY A 809 -8.51 -49.97 14.46
C GLY A 809 -8.20 -49.90 12.95
N SER A 810 -9.15 -49.49 12.14
CA SER A 810 -9.12 -49.52 10.67
C SER A 810 -8.49 -48.28 10.01
N LEU A 811 -8.42 -47.16 10.74
CA LEU A 811 -7.74 -45.93 10.31
C LEU A 811 -6.24 -46.21 10.15
N ARG A 812 -5.75 -46.21 8.91
CA ARG A 812 -4.34 -46.49 8.56
C ARG A 812 -3.51 -45.22 8.36
N THR A 813 -4.14 -44.10 8.05
CA THR A 813 -3.47 -42.84 7.68
C THR A 813 -4.24 -41.66 8.27
N LEU A 814 -3.52 -40.76 8.93
CA LEU A 814 -3.99 -39.51 9.51
C LEU A 814 -2.85 -38.49 9.43
N VAL A 815 -2.89 -37.62 8.41
CA VAL A 815 -1.85 -36.64 8.10
C VAL A 815 -2.47 -35.26 7.85
N ARG A 816 -2.11 -34.27 8.67
CA ARG A 816 -2.29 -32.85 8.35
C ARG A 816 -0.98 -32.27 7.82
N GLY A 817 -1.04 -31.32 6.89
CA GLY A 817 0.15 -30.75 6.29
C GLY A 817 -0.04 -29.40 5.58
N THR A 818 1.09 -28.79 5.20
CA THR A 818 1.16 -27.52 4.49
C THR A 818 1.59 -27.72 3.03
N LEU A 819 0.94 -27.04 2.09
CA LEU A 819 1.29 -27.04 0.67
C LEU A 819 2.33 -25.97 0.33
N ARG A 820 3.22 -26.29 -0.61
CA ARG A 820 4.25 -25.40 -1.20
C ARG A 820 4.43 -25.70 -2.69
N TYR A 821 5.11 -24.79 -3.40
CA TYR A 821 5.55 -25.05 -4.78
C TYR A 821 6.87 -25.84 -4.79
N PRO A 822 7.08 -26.75 -5.77
CA PRO A 822 8.26 -27.61 -5.84
C PRO A 822 9.59 -26.86 -5.73
N GLY A 823 10.45 -27.34 -4.81
CA GLY A 823 11.77 -26.80 -4.50
C GLY A 823 11.85 -25.98 -3.20
N PHE A 824 10.71 -25.63 -2.58
CA PHE A 824 10.70 -24.87 -1.32
C PHE A 824 11.38 -25.65 -0.18
N CYS A 825 11.06 -26.94 -0.01
CA CYS A 825 11.68 -27.79 1.02
C CYS A 825 13.21 -27.85 0.87
N THR A 826 13.68 -28.15 -0.34
CA THR A 826 15.11 -28.27 -0.64
C THR A 826 15.87 -26.98 -0.35
N LEU A 827 15.38 -25.84 -0.84
CA LEU A 827 16.03 -24.54 -0.63
C LEU A 827 15.94 -24.07 0.84
N MET A 828 14.82 -24.31 1.52
CA MET A 828 14.66 -23.97 2.93
C MET A 828 15.54 -24.85 3.84
N GLN A 829 15.78 -26.12 3.48
CA GLN A 829 16.76 -26.96 4.17
C GLN A 829 18.18 -26.41 3.98
N SER A 830 18.56 -25.96 2.79
CA SER A 830 19.85 -25.30 2.56
C SER A 830 20.05 -24.07 3.47
N PHE A 831 19.03 -23.21 3.61
CA PHE A 831 19.10 -22.06 4.53
C PHE A 831 19.23 -22.48 6.01
N LYS A 832 18.62 -23.61 6.39
CA LYS A 832 18.67 -24.18 7.73
C LYS A 832 20.03 -24.81 8.05
N ASP A 833 20.61 -25.52 7.09
CA ASP A 833 21.96 -26.09 7.21
C ASP A 833 23.03 -24.98 7.29
N LEU A 834 22.77 -23.82 6.66
CA LEU A 834 23.56 -22.59 6.78
C LEU A 834 23.33 -21.80 8.10
N GLY A 835 22.44 -22.26 8.98
CA GLY A 835 22.14 -21.58 10.25
C GLY A 835 21.21 -20.36 10.17
N LEU A 836 20.67 -20.01 8.99
CA LEU A 836 19.77 -18.85 8.84
C LEU A 836 18.40 -19.06 9.52
N LEU A 837 18.08 -20.30 9.93
CA LEU A 837 16.92 -20.65 10.73
C LEU A 837 17.29 -20.94 12.21
N ASP A 838 18.48 -20.57 12.67
CA ASP A 838 18.84 -20.71 14.09
C ASP A 838 18.11 -19.66 14.95
N ASP A 839 17.57 -20.11 16.09
CA ASP A 839 16.75 -19.31 17.00
C ASP A 839 17.23 -19.41 18.46
N SER A 840 18.48 -19.84 18.66
CA SER A 840 19.08 -20.16 19.97
C SER A 840 19.99 -19.06 20.53
N GLU A 841 20.85 -18.47 19.70
CA GLU A 841 21.77 -17.38 20.08
C GLU A 841 21.33 -16.06 19.45
N LYS A 842 21.43 -14.94 20.19
CA LYS A 842 21.12 -13.59 19.68
C LYS A 842 22.39 -12.86 19.29
N ILE A 843 22.43 -12.36 18.05
CA ILE A 843 23.56 -11.64 17.47
C ILE A 843 23.23 -10.19 17.14
N THR A 844 24.28 -9.37 17.07
CA THR A 844 24.29 -8.06 16.44
C THR A 844 25.06 -8.14 15.12
N ILE A 845 24.53 -7.53 14.07
CA ILE A 845 25.19 -7.35 12.78
C ILE A 845 25.38 -5.85 12.51
N ASP A 846 26.42 -5.49 11.77
CA ASP A 846 26.68 -4.11 11.31
C ASP A 846 26.02 -3.82 9.94
N SER A 847 25.76 -4.88 9.19
CA SER A 847 25.35 -4.88 7.80
C SER A 847 24.60 -6.16 7.47
N TRP A 848 23.67 -6.13 6.51
CA TRP A 848 22.94 -7.33 6.09
C TRP A 848 23.85 -8.42 5.50
N ALA A 849 24.99 -8.03 4.91
CA ALA A 849 26.01 -8.96 4.42
C ALA A 849 26.70 -9.76 5.55
N ALA A 850 26.74 -9.25 6.78
CA ALA A 850 27.30 -9.95 7.93
C ALA A 850 26.39 -11.07 8.48
N LEU A 851 25.10 -11.13 8.08
CA LEU A 851 24.15 -12.12 8.60
C LEU A 851 24.57 -13.56 8.27
N LEU A 852 24.85 -13.87 7.00
CA LEU A 852 25.20 -15.23 6.57
C LEU A 852 26.51 -15.74 7.21
N PRO A 853 27.63 -14.98 7.23
CA PRO A 853 28.83 -15.37 7.97
C PRO A 853 28.59 -15.65 9.46
N ARG A 854 27.76 -14.83 10.14
CA ARG A 854 27.48 -15.00 11.58
C ARG A 854 26.59 -16.22 11.85
N ALA A 855 25.53 -16.41 11.06
CA ALA A 855 24.65 -17.57 11.14
C ALA A 855 25.42 -18.89 10.94
N LEU A 856 26.31 -18.92 9.93
CA LEU A 856 27.15 -20.08 9.65
C LEU A 856 28.18 -20.32 10.75
N SER A 857 28.82 -19.27 11.30
CA SER A 857 29.75 -19.39 12.44
C SER A 857 29.08 -20.02 13.67
N ILE A 858 27.87 -19.60 14.06
CA ILE A 858 27.10 -20.23 15.16
C ILE A 858 26.85 -21.71 14.85
N LYS A 859 26.34 -22.00 13.65
CA LYS A 859 25.98 -23.36 13.21
C LYS A 859 27.19 -24.31 13.20
N LEU A 860 28.36 -23.85 12.74
CA LEU A 860 29.59 -24.65 12.74
C LEU A 860 30.16 -24.81 14.16
N LYS A 861 30.14 -23.76 14.99
CA LYS A 861 30.55 -23.83 16.40
C LYS A 861 29.70 -24.83 17.18
N ALA A 862 28.39 -24.86 16.95
CA ALA A 862 27.47 -25.83 17.55
C ALA A 862 27.67 -27.27 17.04
N SER A 863 28.05 -27.44 15.76
CA SER A 863 28.20 -28.76 15.13
C SER A 863 29.60 -29.39 15.32
N CYS A 864 30.64 -28.57 15.43
CA CYS A 864 32.04 -29.00 15.43
C CYS A 864 32.79 -28.67 16.74
N GLY A 865 32.21 -27.89 17.65
CA GLY A 865 32.78 -27.58 18.97
C GLY A 865 33.92 -26.55 19.00
N PHE A 866 34.33 -26.01 17.84
CA PHE A 866 35.39 -25.01 17.71
C PHE A 866 34.90 -23.81 16.88
N ASP A 867 35.47 -22.64 17.14
CA ASP A 867 35.18 -21.44 16.34
C ASP A 867 35.93 -21.50 15.00
N VAL A 868 35.28 -21.05 13.93
CA VAL A 868 35.80 -21.19 12.55
C VAL A 868 36.28 -19.83 12.07
N ASP A 869 37.58 -19.71 11.79
CA ASP A 869 38.16 -18.48 11.28
C ASP A 869 37.70 -18.17 9.85
N MET A 870 36.68 -17.32 9.76
CA MET A 870 36.08 -16.86 8.51
C MET A 870 36.98 -15.93 7.69
N ASN A 871 38.14 -15.51 8.21
CA ASN A 871 39.04 -14.56 7.51
C ASN A 871 39.97 -15.23 6.50
N ASN A 872 40.25 -16.54 6.65
CA ASN A 872 41.29 -17.24 5.87
C ASN A 872 40.77 -18.14 4.73
N ARG A 873 39.45 -18.20 4.50
CA ARG A 873 38.83 -18.89 3.35
C ARG A 873 37.64 -18.11 2.79
N SER A 874 37.33 -18.27 1.50
CA SER A 874 36.13 -17.66 0.93
C SER A 874 34.87 -18.29 1.52
N LEU A 875 33.83 -17.47 1.76
CA LEU A 875 32.55 -17.94 2.31
C LEU A 875 31.94 -19.06 1.45
N GLU A 876 32.10 -18.98 0.13
CA GLU A 876 31.68 -20.04 -0.79
C GLU A 876 32.39 -21.38 -0.53
N SER A 877 33.71 -21.39 -0.30
CA SER A 877 34.44 -22.62 0.06
C SER A 877 33.95 -23.18 1.40
N ILE A 878 33.74 -22.32 2.40
CA ILE A 878 33.25 -22.77 3.71
C ILE A 878 31.85 -23.40 3.55
N MET A 879 30.93 -22.76 2.82
CA MET A 879 29.60 -23.31 2.54
C MET A 879 29.68 -24.65 1.77
N ARG A 880 30.52 -24.73 0.74
CA ARG A 880 30.71 -25.91 -0.10
C ARG A 880 31.26 -27.12 0.68
N ASP A 881 32.15 -26.87 1.63
CA ASP A 881 32.85 -27.91 2.40
C ASP A 881 32.09 -28.38 3.66
N THR A 882 31.13 -27.60 4.17
CA THR A 882 30.54 -27.82 5.52
C THR A 882 29.04 -28.11 5.55
N VAL A 883 28.31 -27.92 4.44
CA VAL A 883 26.87 -28.22 4.34
C VAL A 883 26.67 -29.52 3.54
N PRO A 884 25.78 -30.45 3.96
CA PRO A 884 25.54 -31.72 3.27
C PRO A 884 24.66 -31.57 2.01
N TRP A 885 25.22 -30.98 0.96
CA TRP A 885 24.56 -30.73 -0.33
C TRP A 885 24.12 -31.99 -1.09
N ASP A 886 24.66 -33.15 -0.74
CA ASP A 886 24.33 -34.47 -1.28
C ASP A 886 23.08 -35.09 -0.63
N GLN A 887 22.69 -34.63 0.57
CA GLN A 887 21.52 -35.09 1.32
C GLN A 887 20.26 -34.24 1.03
N ALA A 888 20.24 -33.57 -0.14
CA ALA A 888 19.14 -32.73 -0.61
C ALA A 888 18.14 -33.54 -1.43
N LEU A 889 16.83 -33.39 -1.16
CA LEU A 889 15.78 -34.16 -1.84
C LEU A 889 15.78 -33.96 -3.36
N ASN A 890 15.73 -35.08 -4.09
CA ASN A 890 15.39 -35.19 -5.52
C ASN A 890 16.22 -34.38 -6.54
N VAL A 891 17.41 -33.88 -6.17
CA VAL A 891 18.32 -33.26 -7.15
C VAL A 891 19.77 -33.65 -6.90
N ALA A 892 20.50 -34.03 -7.95
CA ALA A 892 21.90 -34.41 -7.83
C ALA A 892 22.74 -33.21 -7.34
N GLY A 893 23.31 -33.32 -6.13
CA GLY A 893 23.66 -32.20 -5.22
C GLY A 893 24.55 -31.05 -5.73
N ARG A 894 25.11 -31.14 -6.95
CA ARG A 894 25.72 -29.98 -7.63
C ARG A 894 24.72 -28.86 -7.89
N THR A 895 23.45 -29.21 -8.08
CA THR A 895 22.32 -28.30 -8.32
C THR A 895 21.92 -27.55 -7.07
N ALA A 896 21.60 -28.26 -5.98
CA ALA A 896 21.16 -27.67 -4.71
C ALA A 896 22.13 -26.60 -4.16
N PHE A 897 23.45 -26.78 -4.33
CA PHE A 897 24.44 -25.75 -4.00
C PHE A 897 24.30 -24.50 -4.88
N SER A 898 24.20 -24.68 -6.20
CA SER A 898 24.04 -23.59 -7.17
C SER A 898 22.72 -22.82 -6.96
N ASP A 899 21.64 -23.53 -6.65
CA ASP A 899 20.31 -22.95 -6.40
C ASP A 899 20.32 -22.12 -5.10
N ALA A 900 20.93 -22.66 -4.03
CA ALA A 900 21.10 -21.93 -2.77
C ALA A 900 21.99 -20.69 -2.93
N LEU A 901 23.10 -20.78 -3.68
CA LEU A 901 24.00 -19.66 -3.93
C LEU A 901 23.31 -18.54 -4.72
N SER A 902 22.56 -18.91 -5.76
CA SER A 902 21.73 -17.99 -6.57
C SER A 902 20.66 -17.31 -5.72
N ALA A 903 20.02 -18.05 -4.81
CA ALA A 903 19.02 -17.51 -3.90
C ALA A 903 19.62 -16.52 -2.89
N LEU A 904 20.82 -16.82 -2.35
CA LEU A 904 21.52 -15.92 -1.42
C LEU A 904 22.00 -14.64 -2.10
N GLU A 905 22.40 -14.69 -3.38
CA GLU A 905 22.69 -13.49 -4.16
C GLU A 905 21.43 -12.65 -4.41
N TRP A 906 20.31 -13.28 -4.78
CA TRP A 906 19.03 -12.60 -4.97
C TRP A 906 18.46 -11.99 -3.66
N LEU A 907 18.77 -12.59 -2.52
CA LEU A 907 18.45 -12.07 -1.18
C LEU A 907 19.45 -10.99 -0.68
N GLY A 908 20.59 -10.81 -1.34
CA GLY A 908 21.64 -9.84 -0.94
C GLY A 908 22.52 -10.30 0.22
N LEU A 909 22.53 -11.60 0.53
CA LEU A 909 23.30 -12.20 1.63
C LEU A 909 24.66 -12.77 1.18
N TRP A 910 24.89 -12.85 -0.14
CA TRP A 910 26.14 -13.29 -0.76
C TRP A 910 26.36 -12.52 -2.08
N SER A 911 27.58 -12.57 -2.64
CA SER A 911 27.89 -12.01 -3.96
C SER A 911 29.14 -12.64 -4.59
N ALA A 912 29.04 -13.00 -5.87
CA ALA A 912 30.17 -13.54 -6.63
C ALA A 912 31.28 -12.48 -6.87
N SER A 913 30.91 -11.21 -7.03
CA SER A 913 31.81 -10.10 -7.35
C SER A 913 32.41 -9.41 -6.10
N GLY A 914 32.20 -9.96 -4.90
CA GLY A 914 32.57 -9.31 -3.63
C GLY A 914 31.82 -8.00 -3.36
N THR A 915 30.81 -7.68 -4.16
CA THR A 915 30.10 -6.40 -4.17
C THR A 915 28.60 -6.67 -4.29
N ALA A 916 28.01 -7.09 -3.17
CA ALA A 916 26.57 -7.36 -3.09
C ALA A 916 25.77 -6.13 -3.54
N LYS A 917 24.81 -6.34 -4.45
CA LYS A 917 23.85 -5.30 -4.83
C LYS A 917 23.09 -4.88 -3.57
N ASP A 918 22.91 -3.57 -3.40
CA ASP A 918 22.22 -2.95 -2.26
C ASP A 918 20.69 -3.18 -2.35
N VAL A 919 20.26 -4.44 -2.30
CA VAL A 919 18.86 -4.90 -2.44
C VAL A 919 18.07 -4.80 -1.13
N MET A 920 18.73 -4.40 -0.05
CA MET A 920 18.14 -4.05 1.25
C MET A 920 18.15 -2.53 1.51
N ARG A 921 18.40 -1.71 0.47
CA ARG A 921 18.44 -0.24 0.55
C ARG A 921 17.19 0.32 1.22
N GLY A 922 17.40 1.03 2.33
CA GLY A 922 16.33 1.63 3.13
C GLY A 922 15.78 0.75 4.26
N VAL A 923 16.22 -0.51 4.37
CA VAL A 923 15.96 -1.36 5.55
C VAL A 923 17.10 -1.20 6.55
N THR A 924 16.88 -0.42 7.60
CA THR A 924 17.84 -0.26 8.69
C THR A 924 18.10 -1.57 9.42
N VAL A 925 19.38 -1.82 9.71
CA VAL A 925 19.81 -2.94 10.56
C VAL A 925 19.35 -2.68 12.01
N PRO A 926 18.77 -3.66 12.73
CA PRO A 926 18.36 -3.46 14.12
C PRO A 926 19.56 -3.22 15.06
N MET A 927 19.46 -2.22 15.94
CA MET A 927 20.48 -1.95 16.97
C MET A 927 20.46 -2.94 18.14
N ALA A 928 19.34 -3.65 18.35
CA ALA A 928 19.20 -4.67 19.39
C ALA A 928 19.58 -6.06 18.84
N ALA A 929 20.06 -6.95 19.72
CA ALA A 929 20.42 -8.31 19.34
C ALA A 929 19.18 -9.18 19.03
N HIS A 930 19.24 -9.90 17.91
CA HIS A 930 18.16 -10.75 17.37
C HIS A 930 18.73 -12.11 16.97
N THR A 931 17.89 -13.15 16.90
CA THR A 931 18.36 -14.45 16.41
C THR A 931 18.63 -14.43 14.89
N PRO A 932 19.46 -15.33 14.34
CA PRO A 932 19.61 -15.49 12.89
C PRO A 932 18.26 -15.64 12.17
N LEU A 933 17.32 -16.42 12.74
CA LEU A 933 15.95 -16.57 12.24
C LEU A 933 15.18 -15.24 12.24
N GLU A 934 15.26 -14.45 13.32
CA GLU A 934 14.61 -13.13 13.42
C GLU A 934 15.16 -12.15 12.38
N LEU A 935 16.47 -12.13 12.15
CA LEU A 935 17.12 -11.27 11.15
C LEU A 935 16.81 -11.75 9.72
N PHE A 936 16.85 -13.05 9.46
CA PHE A 936 16.50 -13.63 8.17
C PHE A 936 15.03 -13.38 7.82
N ALA A 937 14.12 -13.44 8.81
CA ALA A 937 12.72 -13.07 8.62
C ALA A 937 12.53 -11.62 8.16
N MET A 938 13.39 -10.67 8.56
CA MET A 938 13.33 -9.29 8.07
C MET A 938 13.77 -9.18 6.60
N VAL A 939 14.79 -9.92 6.19
CA VAL A 939 15.24 -10.02 4.79
C VAL A 939 14.14 -10.61 3.91
N LEU A 940 13.54 -11.73 4.35
CA LEU A 940 12.43 -12.36 3.63
C LEU A 940 11.18 -11.48 3.58
N ALA A 941 10.83 -10.77 4.67
CA ALA A 941 9.70 -9.82 4.68
C ALA A 941 9.89 -8.65 3.70
N HIS A 942 11.13 -8.20 3.47
CA HIS A 942 11.41 -7.15 2.50
C HIS A 942 11.44 -7.65 1.05
N ARG A 943 12.17 -8.75 0.81
CA ARG A 943 12.42 -9.26 -0.55
C ARG A 943 11.24 -10.06 -1.12
N LEU A 944 10.51 -10.81 -0.29
CA LEU A 944 9.40 -11.70 -0.69
C LEU A 944 8.03 -11.18 -0.21
N ARG A 945 7.81 -9.87 -0.26
CA ARG A 945 6.47 -9.26 -0.16
C ARG A 945 5.74 -9.32 -1.50
N TYR A 946 4.41 -9.25 -1.47
CA TYR A 946 3.60 -9.03 -2.66
C TYR A 946 3.76 -7.59 -3.19
N ALA A 947 3.80 -7.42 -4.51
CA ALA A 947 3.59 -6.14 -5.17
C ALA A 947 2.08 -5.81 -5.28
N ALA A 948 1.74 -4.57 -5.63
CA ALA A 948 0.36 -4.06 -5.57
C ALA A 948 -0.64 -4.78 -6.51
N THR A 949 -0.14 -5.38 -7.59
CA THR A 949 -0.91 -6.12 -8.60
C THR A 949 -0.79 -7.64 -8.47
N GLU A 950 0.00 -8.13 -7.50
CA GLU A 950 0.22 -9.56 -7.28
C GLU A 950 -0.82 -10.14 -6.32
N ARG A 951 -1.26 -11.37 -6.59
CA ARG A 951 -2.34 -12.02 -5.83
C ARG A 951 -1.79 -13.20 -5.04
N ASP A 952 -2.33 -13.39 -3.84
CA ASP A 952 -2.18 -14.66 -3.13
C ASP A 952 -3.28 -15.65 -3.54
N MET A 953 -3.12 -16.88 -3.09
CA MET A 953 -4.00 -18.01 -3.32
C MET A 953 -4.04 -18.84 -2.05
N VAL A 954 -5.24 -19.25 -1.65
CA VAL A 954 -5.44 -20.26 -0.61
C VAL A 954 -5.93 -21.54 -1.27
N VAL A 955 -5.21 -22.63 -1.01
CA VAL A 955 -5.59 -24.00 -1.38
C VAL A 955 -5.74 -24.79 -0.08
N LEU A 956 -6.93 -25.33 0.17
CA LEU A 956 -7.22 -26.28 1.24
C LEU A 956 -7.86 -27.51 0.59
N SER A 957 -7.39 -28.71 0.94
CA SER A 957 -7.91 -29.97 0.38
C SER A 957 -7.88 -31.07 1.42
N HIS A 958 -9.03 -31.70 1.64
CA HIS A 958 -9.16 -32.97 2.37
C HIS A 958 -9.31 -34.12 1.39
N GLU A 959 -8.68 -35.26 1.67
CA GLU A 959 -8.98 -36.56 1.05
C GLU A 959 -9.28 -37.57 2.15
N VAL A 960 -10.49 -38.13 2.12
CA VAL A 960 -11.03 -39.08 3.09
C VAL A 960 -11.38 -40.36 2.35
N ILE A 961 -10.70 -41.46 2.66
CA ILE A 961 -10.98 -42.77 2.06
C ILE A 961 -11.83 -43.56 3.04
N VAL A 962 -12.95 -44.11 2.54
CA VAL A 962 -13.96 -44.81 3.33
C VAL A 962 -14.32 -46.18 2.78
N ARG A 963 -14.95 -47.01 3.62
CA ARG A 963 -15.54 -48.30 3.26
C ARG A 963 -17.05 -48.30 3.47
N GLY A 964 -17.74 -49.15 2.72
CA GLY A 964 -19.19 -49.35 2.82
C GLY A 964 -19.64 -49.91 4.18
N PRO A 965 -20.92 -49.69 4.56
CA PRO A 965 -21.43 -50.07 5.88
C PRO A 965 -21.23 -51.54 6.20
N ASN A 966 -20.83 -51.80 7.45
CA ASN A 966 -20.57 -53.13 8.03
C ASN A 966 -19.55 -54.00 7.26
N GLY A 967 -18.71 -53.42 6.40
CA GLY A 967 -17.65 -54.15 5.68
C GLY A 967 -18.17 -55.16 4.64
N VAL A 968 -19.46 -55.09 4.28
CA VAL A 968 -20.12 -56.01 3.32
C VAL A 968 -19.52 -55.87 1.91
N THR A 969 -18.98 -54.69 1.58
CA THR A 969 -18.17 -54.44 0.39
C THR A 969 -16.77 -53.98 0.80
N GLN A 970 -15.72 -54.65 0.28
CA GLN A 970 -14.33 -54.20 0.45
C GLN A 970 -13.92 -53.09 -0.53
N GLN A 971 -14.86 -52.58 -1.34
CA GLN A 971 -14.58 -51.47 -2.24
C GLN A 971 -14.45 -50.17 -1.44
N GLU A 972 -13.33 -49.49 -1.62
CA GLU A 972 -13.09 -48.19 -0.99
C GLU A 972 -13.62 -47.05 -1.89
N GLU A 973 -14.11 -45.99 -1.27
CA GLU A 973 -14.52 -44.74 -1.92
C GLU A 973 -13.58 -43.62 -1.46
N VAL A 974 -13.14 -42.77 -2.39
CA VAL A 974 -12.35 -41.57 -2.10
C VAL A 974 -13.27 -40.36 -2.15
N HIS A 975 -13.46 -39.71 -1.01
CA HIS A 975 -14.22 -38.47 -0.87
C HIS A 975 -13.24 -37.32 -0.72
N ARG A 976 -13.42 -36.26 -1.49
CA ARG A 976 -12.55 -35.08 -1.45
C ARG A 976 -13.39 -33.83 -1.25
N SER A 977 -12.89 -32.90 -0.45
CA SER A 977 -13.53 -31.62 -0.16
C SER A 977 -12.47 -30.54 -0.18
N SER A 978 -12.57 -29.60 -1.12
CA SER A 978 -11.48 -28.70 -1.49
C SER A 978 -11.95 -27.26 -1.68
N LEU A 979 -11.18 -26.30 -1.18
CA LEU A 979 -11.34 -24.86 -1.40
C LEU A 979 -10.09 -24.35 -2.14
N VAL A 980 -10.30 -23.71 -3.29
CA VAL A 980 -9.29 -22.90 -3.98
C VAL A 980 -9.86 -21.51 -4.16
N THR A 981 -9.18 -20.49 -3.64
CA THR A 981 -9.59 -19.09 -3.75
C THR A 981 -8.38 -18.19 -3.94
N TYR A 982 -8.57 -17.07 -4.64
CA TYR A 982 -7.54 -16.09 -4.97
C TYR A 982 -7.81 -14.76 -4.26
N GLY A 983 -6.75 -14.01 -3.99
CA GLY A 983 -6.86 -12.62 -3.56
C GLY A 983 -7.46 -11.74 -4.65
N ASP A 984 -8.17 -10.71 -4.22
CA ASP A 984 -8.83 -9.71 -5.05
C ASP A 984 -8.46 -8.28 -4.59
N GLU A 985 -8.96 -7.27 -5.29
CA GLU A 985 -8.67 -5.85 -5.01
C GLU A 985 -9.16 -5.39 -3.62
N SER A 986 -10.11 -6.11 -3.01
CA SER A 986 -10.63 -5.79 -1.67
C SER A 986 -9.82 -6.47 -0.56
N ALA A 987 -9.35 -7.71 -0.76
CA ALA A 987 -8.59 -8.45 0.23
C ALA A 987 -7.86 -9.67 -0.35
N SER A 988 -6.74 -10.03 0.30
CA SER A 988 -6.01 -11.27 0.02
C SER A 988 -6.86 -12.51 0.38
N ALA A 989 -6.64 -13.63 -0.30
CA ALA A 989 -7.25 -14.92 -0.01
C ALA A 989 -7.04 -15.33 1.45
N MET A 990 -5.82 -15.12 1.97
CA MET A 990 -5.47 -15.33 3.37
C MET A 990 -6.28 -14.43 4.32
N ALA A 991 -6.46 -13.15 4.00
CA ALA A 991 -7.26 -12.24 4.83
C ALA A 991 -8.75 -12.59 4.80
N ARG A 992 -9.31 -12.96 3.64
CA ARG A 992 -10.72 -13.37 3.51
C ARG A 992 -10.99 -14.66 4.29
N THR A 993 -10.16 -15.69 4.10
CA THR A 993 -10.33 -17.01 4.73
C THR A 993 -9.97 -17.08 6.21
N VAL A 994 -9.25 -16.08 6.76
CA VAL A 994 -9.03 -15.95 8.22
C VAL A 994 -10.03 -14.98 8.87
N GLY A 995 -10.33 -13.85 8.21
CA GLY A 995 -11.15 -12.78 8.79
C GLY A 995 -12.66 -13.08 8.80
N LEU A 996 -13.19 -13.72 7.75
CA LEU A 996 -14.62 -14.02 7.66
C LEU A 996 -15.09 -15.06 8.68
N PRO A 997 -14.42 -16.22 8.90
CA PRO A 997 -14.80 -17.16 9.96
C PRO A 997 -14.81 -16.52 11.36
N ILE A 998 -13.83 -15.65 11.65
CA ILE A 998 -13.77 -14.87 12.90
C ILE A 998 -14.99 -13.97 13.07
N ALA A 999 -15.35 -13.21 12.03
CA ALA A 999 -16.51 -12.33 12.09
C ALA A 999 -17.84 -13.10 12.18
N PHE A 1000 -17.98 -14.19 11.43
CA PHE A 1000 -19.18 -15.03 11.47
C PHE A 1000 -19.39 -15.60 12.88
N ALA A 1001 -18.39 -16.31 13.42
CA ALA A 1001 -18.46 -16.88 14.76
C ALA A 1001 -18.64 -15.81 15.85
N ALA A 1002 -17.95 -14.66 15.76
CA ALA A 1002 -18.12 -13.58 16.73
C ALA A 1002 -19.54 -13.00 16.72
N LEU A 1003 -20.16 -12.82 15.54
CA LEU A 1003 -21.53 -12.33 15.43
C LEU A 1003 -22.57 -13.36 15.90
N ASP A 1004 -22.35 -14.65 15.65
CA ASP A 1004 -23.27 -15.71 16.08
C ASP A 1004 -23.19 -15.97 17.60
N VAL A 1005 -22.01 -15.80 18.21
CA VAL A 1005 -21.83 -15.71 19.67
C VAL A 1005 -22.49 -14.44 20.24
N LEU A 1006 -22.34 -13.29 19.59
CA LEU A 1006 -22.95 -12.00 19.98
C LEU A 1006 -24.49 -12.00 19.88
N ASP A 1007 -25.06 -12.88 19.06
CA ASP A 1007 -26.49 -13.15 18.96
C ASP A 1007 -26.98 -14.27 19.89
N GLY A 1008 -26.10 -14.89 20.68
CA GLY A 1008 -26.46 -15.97 21.61
C GLY A 1008 -26.85 -17.29 20.92
N LYS A 1009 -26.50 -17.46 19.64
CA LYS A 1009 -26.76 -18.71 18.89
C LYS A 1009 -25.87 -19.85 19.37
N VAL A 1010 -24.66 -19.53 19.83
CA VAL A 1010 -23.68 -20.48 20.39
C VAL A 1010 -23.88 -20.61 21.90
N LYS A 1011 -24.26 -21.81 22.34
CA LYS A 1011 -24.51 -22.20 23.73
C LYS A 1011 -23.28 -22.80 24.39
N ARG A 1012 -22.28 -23.21 23.61
CA ARG A 1012 -21.02 -23.77 24.14
C ARG A 1012 -20.34 -22.82 25.13
N ARG A 1013 -19.66 -23.40 26.12
CA ARG A 1013 -18.85 -22.75 27.16
C ARG A 1013 -17.52 -23.48 27.36
N GLY A 1014 -16.63 -22.86 28.14
CA GLY A 1014 -15.26 -23.31 28.33
C GLY A 1014 -14.37 -22.93 27.16
N VAL A 1015 -13.18 -23.52 27.12
CA VAL A 1015 -12.23 -23.43 25.99
C VAL A 1015 -12.61 -24.46 24.94
N SER A 1016 -12.81 -24.04 23.69
CA SER A 1016 -13.29 -24.89 22.60
C SER A 1016 -12.70 -24.50 21.24
N GLY A 1017 -12.54 -25.47 20.34
CA GLY A 1017 -12.47 -25.23 18.89
C GLY A 1017 -13.88 -25.27 18.26
N PRO A 1018 -14.01 -25.17 16.92
CA PRO A 1018 -15.28 -25.15 16.20
C PRO A 1018 -15.91 -26.55 16.02
N ASN A 1019 -15.84 -27.39 17.06
CA ASN A 1019 -16.28 -28.79 16.99
C ASN A 1019 -17.80 -28.96 17.07
N GLU A 1020 -18.52 -27.95 17.54
CA GLU A 1020 -19.96 -27.99 17.74
C GLU A 1020 -20.72 -27.67 16.46
N ARG A 1021 -21.80 -28.42 16.19
CA ARG A 1021 -22.62 -28.30 14.97
C ARG A 1021 -23.14 -26.88 14.73
N GLU A 1022 -23.59 -26.22 15.80
CA GLU A 1022 -24.06 -24.83 15.78
C GLU A 1022 -22.99 -23.79 15.39
N VAL A 1023 -21.70 -24.17 15.42
CA VAL A 1023 -20.58 -23.32 14.98
C VAL A 1023 -20.16 -23.68 13.55
N TYR A 1024 -19.83 -24.95 13.27
CA TYR A 1024 -19.23 -25.29 11.97
C TYR A 1024 -20.21 -25.18 10.80
N GLU A 1025 -21.50 -25.52 10.96
CA GLU A 1025 -22.48 -25.39 9.87
C GLU A 1025 -22.78 -23.92 9.55
N ALA A 1026 -22.89 -23.07 10.59
CA ALA A 1026 -23.13 -21.63 10.44
C ALA A 1026 -21.95 -20.92 9.74
N VAL A 1027 -20.71 -21.27 10.10
CA VAL A 1027 -19.51 -20.70 9.47
C VAL A 1027 -19.36 -21.19 8.03
N LEU A 1028 -19.57 -22.48 7.73
CA LEU A 1028 -19.48 -23.00 6.37
C LEU A 1028 -20.55 -22.41 5.44
N GLY A 1029 -21.82 -22.33 5.89
CA GLY A 1029 -22.90 -21.75 5.09
C GLY A 1029 -22.64 -20.28 4.73
N ARG A 1030 -22.19 -19.47 5.69
CA ARG A 1030 -21.85 -18.05 5.45
C ARG A 1030 -20.57 -17.87 4.62
N LEU A 1031 -19.65 -18.84 4.63
CA LEU A 1031 -18.52 -18.86 3.71
C LEU A 1031 -18.97 -19.15 2.28
N GLU A 1032 -19.92 -20.07 2.08
CA GLU A 1032 -20.50 -20.35 0.77
C GLU A 1032 -21.28 -19.13 0.22
N GLU A 1033 -22.09 -18.46 1.06
CA GLU A 1033 -22.72 -17.17 0.75
C GLU A 1033 -21.69 -16.08 0.36
N ALA A 1034 -20.48 -16.11 0.95
CA ALA A 1034 -19.38 -15.21 0.65
C ALA A 1034 -18.47 -15.66 -0.51
N GLY A 1035 -18.87 -16.69 -1.27
CA GLY A 1035 -18.13 -17.22 -2.42
C GLY A 1035 -16.86 -18.00 -2.07
N LEU A 1036 -16.82 -18.62 -0.88
CA LEU A 1036 -15.70 -19.39 -0.32
C LEU A 1036 -16.13 -20.80 0.13
N GLY A 1037 -17.12 -21.38 -0.56
CA GLY A 1037 -17.61 -22.74 -0.29
C GLY A 1037 -16.58 -23.83 -0.61
N MET A 1038 -16.74 -24.99 0.02
CA MET A 1038 -15.95 -26.20 -0.29
C MET A 1038 -16.57 -26.92 -1.50
N VAL A 1039 -15.75 -27.34 -2.46
CA VAL A 1039 -16.18 -28.17 -3.59
C VAL A 1039 -15.92 -29.63 -3.25
N GLU A 1040 -16.96 -30.47 -3.29
CA GLU A 1040 -16.87 -31.90 -2.96
C GLU A 1040 -16.94 -32.80 -4.20
N ASN A 1041 -16.21 -33.92 -4.17
CA ASN A 1041 -16.14 -34.91 -5.25
C ASN A 1041 -15.98 -36.33 -4.67
N VAL A 1042 -16.52 -37.35 -5.35
CA VAL A 1042 -16.54 -38.75 -4.91
C VAL A 1042 -16.10 -39.68 -6.03
N GLU A 1043 -15.06 -40.48 -5.78
CA GLU A 1043 -14.48 -41.42 -6.74
C GLU A 1043 -14.42 -42.84 -6.16
N ALA A 1044 -14.86 -43.85 -6.91
CA ALA A 1044 -14.75 -45.24 -6.49
C ALA A 1044 -13.36 -45.81 -6.80
N VAL A 1045 -12.71 -46.46 -5.83
CA VAL A 1045 -11.41 -47.13 -6.03
C VAL A 1045 -11.58 -48.29 -7.02
N LYS A 1046 -10.81 -48.25 -8.11
CA LYS A 1046 -10.75 -49.30 -9.14
C LYS A 1046 -9.51 -50.19 -8.90
N PRO A 1047 -9.66 -51.52 -8.76
CA PRO A 1047 -8.51 -52.41 -8.66
C PRO A 1047 -7.63 -52.37 -9.92
N GLY A 1048 -6.31 -52.30 -9.74
CA GLY A 1048 -5.35 -52.54 -10.83
C GLY A 1048 -5.09 -51.36 -11.78
N HIS A 1049 -5.57 -50.16 -11.49
CA HIS A 1049 -5.02 -48.91 -12.05
C HIS A 1049 -4.57 -48.05 -10.86
N GLY A 1050 -3.29 -47.66 -10.82
CA GLY A 1050 -2.76 -46.82 -9.75
C GLY A 1050 -3.50 -45.48 -9.72
N ILE A 1051 -4.00 -45.07 -8.56
CA ILE A 1051 -4.89 -43.92 -8.45
C ILE A 1051 -4.05 -42.72 -7.98
N GLY A 1052 -4.31 -41.55 -8.55
CA GLY A 1052 -3.72 -40.29 -8.10
C GLY A 1052 -4.30 -39.83 -6.77
N THR A 1053 -4.25 -40.65 -5.72
CA THR A 1053 -4.64 -40.28 -4.36
C THR A 1053 -3.52 -39.53 -3.66
N VAL A 1054 -3.89 -38.68 -2.70
CA VAL A 1054 -2.95 -38.08 -1.76
C VAL A 1054 -2.31 -39.20 -0.94
N GLU A 1055 -3.10 -40.18 -0.43
CA GLU A 1055 -2.53 -41.30 0.34
C GLU A 1055 -1.44 -42.09 -0.43
N GLU A 1056 -1.67 -42.52 -1.68
CA GLU A 1056 -0.65 -43.24 -2.46
C GLU A 1056 0.62 -42.41 -2.68
N SER A 1057 0.48 -41.09 -2.82
CA SER A 1057 1.61 -40.16 -2.97
C SER A 1057 2.43 -40.04 -1.68
N LEU A 1058 1.77 -40.02 -0.51
CA LEU A 1058 2.45 -40.08 0.79
C LEU A 1058 3.18 -41.43 0.97
N ARG A 1059 2.56 -42.54 0.55
CA ARG A 1059 3.17 -43.88 0.61
C ARG A 1059 4.43 -43.97 -0.24
N ALA A 1060 4.37 -43.51 -1.50
CA ALA A 1060 5.49 -43.53 -2.44
C ALA A 1060 6.67 -42.63 -1.99
N SER A 1061 6.41 -41.68 -1.10
CA SER A 1061 7.42 -40.80 -0.48
C SER A 1061 8.00 -41.36 0.83
N SER A 1062 7.57 -42.56 1.25
CA SER A 1062 7.95 -43.21 2.52
C SER A 1062 8.68 -44.55 2.34
N LEU A 1063 9.14 -44.81 1.10
CA LEU A 1063 9.85 -46.00 0.63
C LEU A 1063 11.19 -45.56 0.00
#